data_AF-A0A8T7FMG6-F1
#
_entry.id   AF-A0A8T7FMG6-F1
#
_cell.length_a   1.000
_cell.length_b   1.000
_cell.length_c   1.000
_cell.angle_alpha   90.00
_cell.angle_beta   90.00
_cell.angle_gamma   90.00
#
_symmetry.space_group_name_H-M   'P 1'
#
loop_
_entity.id
_entity.type
_entity.pdbx_description
1 polymer ?
#
loop_
_entity_poly.entity_id
_entity_poly.type
_entity_poly.pdbx_seq_one_letter_code
_entity_poly.pdbx_strand_id
1 'polypeptide(L)'
;MTNSGFSATKRFFLLALVFSLFANPEPSAHAQTDRILFAVIGDYGLAGQAEADVANLVKGWNPDFIVTVGDNNYPDGLAETIDRNIGQYYQEFIFPYKGKYGNGSPARRFFPSLGNHDWSGNGAKPYLEYFGFRSNQTYYDFVQGPVHFFMLDSDRNEPDGVTSKSEQAIWLRKGLTASTSPYNAVVFHHAPYSSGRHGSTEYMRWSFQEWGADVVLTGHDHVYERLLVNGLPYFVNGLGGSEIYNFNAILPESQARFNQDFGAMRVEATSTYMKFQMITRTGILVDEYLIGHGNPEVLSVNLVGASPTNADVLNFQVTFSEAVTGVDVSDFAIVGNLSGAVIGSVSGSGNVYTVSVDSGSGDGTLRLDVQDDDSIINSVGNKLGGAGVGNGSFTKGTTVIVDKSIPAVVSITRAGASPSNASTVDFTVSFSEPVTGVDLTDFSLASGAGAQLASVNGAGNVYTVSVATGAGDDSLRLDFVDNDSVTDLAGNPTSQGFTGETYTMDRTAPIVASMTRAGEPSASGVEYAVRFSEAVTGVDGSDFVLSTMNGASIANVSGAGNLYSVSINLNPGSDALRLDLIDNDSIYDAAGNPLGGAGLGNGNYYGEPVPIAIATPIVTSIIRASANPTKAESVDFIVTFSEIVEGVDITDFAVSGKPDANILGIRSVNPFYIVTVSAGAGDGTLKIDLVDDDSIRNMQGIPLGGNGVGNANFTAGETYTIDRTLPRATSIIRAGSNPAISSNVDFIVTFSEPVTGVEVSDFKLVTSNLDAVIVNIQDVNPFYILTVNTGAGSGTLRLDLMDNRSIGDFAGNLLADNGLGNGDFTTGETFTIAKIPVNFPAPTIAEINSRHLTNNPTPTITWSSVRGAQAYEVFLARDSNFAQLVEIQTVRETFFIPNIPLADGAYFAHVWAYNVDLNPGKFSKIYSFTIDATPPAPPTLVSPPNNSTTPKRPRSRGPAVDGAAQYQIELDNNPDFSSPEYLATTNKITAQTKSLLAGRTYSGGCAPPIPPGTGATGRLCSRSGRADVI
;
A
#
# COMPACT_ATOMS: atom_id res chain seq x y z
N MET A 1 2.90 84.61 -14.30
CA MET A 1 3.02 85.56 -13.17
C MET A 1 2.11 85.07 -12.05
N THR A 2 2.49 85.22 -10.78
CA THR A 2 1.65 85.11 -9.56
C THR A 2 0.72 83.88 -9.45
N ASN A 3 1.07 82.87 -8.64
CA ASN A 3 0.78 82.75 -7.19
C ASN A 3 -0.71 82.50 -6.89
N SER A 4 -1.13 81.65 -5.96
CA SER A 4 -0.52 80.65 -5.05
C SER A 4 -1.70 79.94 -4.34
N GLY A 5 -1.73 78.70 -3.87
CA GLY A 5 -0.73 77.77 -3.33
C GLY A 5 -1.44 76.95 -2.21
N PHE A 6 -0.85 75.87 -1.68
CA PHE A 6 -1.44 74.92 -0.69
C PHE A 6 -2.68 74.11 -1.15
N SER A 7 -3.03 72.95 -0.57
CA SER A 7 -2.19 71.86 -0.01
C SER A 7 -3.02 70.56 0.17
N ALA A 8 -2.38 69.42 -0.08
CA ALA A 8 -2.65 68.03 0.33
C ALA A 8 -3.99 67.56 0.98
N THR A 9 -4.45 66.38 0.48
CA THR A 9 -5.28 65.34 1.14
C THR A 9 -6.73 65.68 1.54
N LYS A 10 -7.72 64.76 1.52
CA LYS A 10 -7.71 63.27 1.56
C LYS A 10 -8.85 62.67 0.69
N ARG A 11 -8.90 61.33 0.54
CA ARG A 11 -9.92 60.58 -0.26
C ARG A 11 -11.34 60.69 0.34
N PHE A 12 -12.39 60.76 -0.49
CA PHE A 12 -13.37 59.67 -0.71
C PHE A 12 -14.39 60.02 -1.85
N PHE A 13 -15.39 59.17 -2.10
CA PHE A 13 -16.27 59.12 -3.29
C PHE A 13 -17.50 60.07 -3.28
N LEU A 14 -18.02 60.34 -4.50
CA LEU A 14 -19.44 60.17 -4.95
C LEU A 14 -20.27 61.40 -5.43
N LEU A 15 -20.82 61.23 -6.65
CA LEU A 15 -22.12 61.69 -7.24
C LEU A 15 -22.46 63.16 -7.61
N ALA A 16 -23.01 63.28 -8.85
CA ALA A 16 -24.10 64.18 -9.32
C ALA A 16 -23.86 65.72 -9.34
N LEU A 17 -24.43 66.55 -10.24
CA LEU A 17 -25.37 66.45 -11.38
C LEU A 17 -24.98 67.58 -12.42
N VAL A 18 -25.63 68.06 -13.51
CA VAL A 18 -27.02 68.15 -14.01
C VAL A 18 -27.08 68.15 -15.56
N PHE A 19 -28.17 67.56 -16.08
CA PHE A 19 -28.92 67.66 -17.36
C PHE A 19 -28.73 68.88 -18.31
N SER A 20 -29.09 68.85 -19.61
CA SER A 20 -29.35 67.77 -20.61
C SER A 20 -29.80 68.39 -21.96
N LEU A 21 -29.80 67.62 -23.07
CA LEU A 21 -30.99 67.36 -23.93
C LEU A 21 -30.68 66.42 -25.12
N PHE A 22 -31.54 65.42 -25.32
CA PHE A 22 -31.71 64.54 -26.50
C PHE A 22 -30.49 63.85 -27.15
N ALA A 23 -30.09 62.73 -26.56
CA ALA A 23 -29.90 61.48 -27.32
C ALA A 23 -30.67 60.37 -26.58
N ASN A 24 -31.44 59.54 -27.30
CA ASN A 24 -32.08 58.38 -26.67
C ASN A 24 -31.02 57.30 -26.40
N PRO A 25 -31.00 56.66 -25.23
CA PRO A 25 -30.16 55.50 -25.00
C PRO A 25 -30.69 54.30 -25.80
N GLU A 26 -29.77 53.46 -26.27
CA GLU A 26 -30.07 52.05 -26.59
C GLU A 26 -30.80 51.40 -25.40
N PRO A 27 -31.83 50.55 -25.63
CA PRO A 27 -32.56 49.92 -24.55
C PRO A 27 -31.62 49.06 -23.72
N SER A 28 -31.50 49.37 -22.42
CA SER A 28 -30.63 48.65 -21.50
C SER A 28 -30.98 47.17 -21.49
N ALA A 29 -29.98 46.32 -21.71
CA ALA A 29 -30.11 44.87 -21.81
C ALA A 29 -30.93 44.31 -20.63
N HIS A 30 -32.20 44.03 -20.91
CA HIS A 30 -32.97 43.10 -20.10
C HIS A 30 -32.33 41.72 -20.29
N ALA A 31 -32.43 40.86 -19.27
CA ALA A 31 -32.07 39.46 -19.43
C ALA A 31 -33.05 38.83 -20.41
N GLN A 32 -32.69 38.85 -21.69
CA GLN A 32 -33.42 38.19 -22.76
C GLN A 32 -33.41 36.70 -22.44
N THR A 33 -34.59 36.08 -22.43
CA THR A 33 -34.70 34.68 -22.07
C THR A 33 -33.89 33.83 -23.03
N ASP A 34 -33.21 32.81 -22.50
CA ASP A 34 -32.49 31.81 -23.28
C ASP A 34 -33.35 31.29 -24.44
N ARG A 35 -34.63 31.02 -24.14
CA ARG A 35 -35.67 30.67 -25.10
C ARG A 35 -36.33 31.91 -25.73
N ILE A 36 -36.47 31.88 -27.06
CA ILE A 36 -37.34 32.75 -27.86
C ILE A 36 -38.31 31.94 -28.73
N LEU A 37 -39.41 32.56 -29.15
CA LEU A 37 -40.40 32.01 -30.09
C LEU A 37 -40.73 33.04 -31.18
N PHE A 38 -40.47 32.72 -32.44
CA PHE A 38 -40.80 33.58 -33.58
C PHE A 38 -41.56 32.84 -34.68
N ALA A 39 -42.12 33.59 -35.63
CA ALA A 39 -42.75 33.05 -36.82
C ALA A 39 -42.02 33.52 -38.09
N VAL A 40 -42.01 32.69 -39.13
CA VAL A 40 -41.47 33.02 -40.46
C VAL A 40 -42.58 32.90 -41.50
N ILE A 41 -42.80 33.97 -42.25
CA ILE A 41 -43.80 34.08 -43.33
C ILE A 41 -43.15 34.61 -44.62
N GLY A 42 -43.68 34.22 -45.77
CA GLY A 42 -43.21 34.67 -47.09
C GLY A 42 -44.37 34.78 -48.05
N ASP A 43 -44.23 35.64 -49.07
CA ASP A 43 -45.12 35.63 -50.24
C ASP A 43 -46.59 35.90 -49.80
N TYR A 44 -46.73 37.02 -49.09
CA TYR A 44 -47.93 37.49 -48.40
C TYR A 44 -48.24 38.96 -48.76
N GLY A 45 -49.28 39.56 -48.19
CA GLY A 45 -49.70 40.93 -48.55
C GLY A 45 -50.50 40.99 -49.85
N LEU A 46 -51.39 40.02 -50.10
CA LEU A 46 -52.40 40.08 -51.17
C LEU A 46 -53.77 40.61 -50.67
N ALA A 47 -53.94 40.77 -49.35
CA ALA A 47 -55.19 41.15 -48.68
C ALA A 47 -56.34 40.12 -48.86
N GLY A 48 -55.99 38.83 -48.91
CA GLY A 48 -56.94 37.72 -49.09
C GLY A 48 -57.30 36.96 -47.80
N GLN A 49 -58.28 36.04 -47.89
CA GLN A 49 -58.68 35.18 -46.76
C GLN A 49 -57.55 34.25 -46.31
N ALA A 50 -56.78 33.69 -47.25
CA ALA A 50 -55.65 32.81 -46.92
C ALA A 50 -54.63 33.50 -46.00
N GLU A 51 -54.25 34.73 -46.33
CA GLU A 51 -53.39 35.58 -45.51
C GLU A 51 -54.02 35.91 -44.15
N ALA A 52 -55.33 36.19 -44.09
CA ALA A 52 -56.04 36.41 -42.84
C ALA A 52 -56.01 35.17 -41.92
N ASP A 53 -56.16 33.98 -42.50
CA ASP A 53 -56.09 32.71 -41.77
C ASP A 53 -54.67 32.46 -41.24
N VAL A 54 -53.63 32.67 -42.07
CA VAL A 54 -52.21 32.55 -41.69
C VAL A 54 -51.84 33.57 -40.60
N ALA A 55 -52.29 34.82 -40.71
CA ALA A 55 -52.07 35.83 -39.69
C ALA A 55 -52.71 35.42 -38.35
N ASN A 56 -53.91 34.86 -38.37
CA ASN A 56 -54.61 34.39 -37.17
C ASN A 56 -53.94 33.15 -36.55
N LEU A 57 -53.42 32.23 -37.36
CA LEU A 57 -52.56 31.13 -36.91
C LEU A 57 -51.33 31.66 -36.16
N VAL A 58 -50.57 32.57 -36.79
CA VAL A 58 -49.34 33.15 -36.23
C VAL A 58 -49.61 33.88 -34.91
N LYS A 59 -50.67 34.70 -34.85
CA LYS A 59 -51.09 35.38 -33.60
C LYS A 59 -51.49 34.38 -32.51
N GLY A 60 -52.11 33.26 -32.88
CA GLY A 60 -52.46 32.17 -31.97
C GLY A 60 -51.28 31.52 -31.24
N TRP A 61 -50.04 31.67 -31.74
CA TRP A 61 -48.82 31.21 -31.07
C TRP A 61 -48.24 32.21 -30.06
N ASN A 62 -48.73 33.45 -30.04
CA ASN A 62 -48.15 34.59 -29.30
C ASN A 62 -46.61 34.67 -29.43
N PRO A 63 -46.06 34.81 -30.66
CA PRO A 63 -44.62 34.88 -30.87
C PRO A 63 -44.03 36.21 -30.38
N ASP A 64 -42.78 36.19 -29.95
CA ASP A 64 -41.99 37.36 -29.58
C ASP A 64 -41.83 38.31 -30.77
N PHE A 65 -41.63 37.78 -31.99
CA PHE A 65 -41.54 38.55 -33.23
C PHE A 65 -41.86 37.71 -34.47
N ILE A 66 -42.01 38.40 -35.61
CA ILE A 66 -42.20 37.82 -36.94
C ILE A 66 -41.02 38.21 -37.84
N VAL A 67 -40.50 37.25 -38.60
CA VAL A 67 -39.49 37.41 -39.66
C VAL A 67 -40.17 37.18 -41.01
N THR A 68 -39.80 37.92 -42.06
CA THR A 68 -40.32 37.65 -43.42
C THR A 68 -39.23 37.32 -44.44
N VAL A 69 -39.55 36.43 -45.38
CA VAL A 69 -38.69 36.01 -46.51
C VAL A 69 -39.07 36.70 -47.82
N GLY A 70 -39.43 37.99 -47.74
CA GLY A 70 -39.73 38.83 -48.90
C GLY A 70 -41.15 38.68 -49.43
N ASP A 71 -41.42 39.48 -50.48
CA ASP A 71 -42.73 39.71 -51.10
C ASP A 71 -43.80 40.02 -50.06
N ASN A 72 -43.81 41.29 -49.64
CA ASN A 72 -44.63 41.76 -48.53
C ASN A 72 -45.91 42.49 -49.00
N ASN A 73 -46.01 42.85 -50.29
CA ASN A 73 -47.06 43.76 -50.77
C ASN A 73 -47.39 43.58 -52.27
N TYR A 74 -48.33 42.69 -52.59
CA TYR A 74 -48.80 42.43 -53.95
C TYR A 74 -49.84 43.46 -54.44
N PRO A 75 -49.96 43.69 -55.77
CA PRO A 75 -49.17 43.07 -56.83
C PRO A 75 -47.87 43.81 -57.17
N ASP A 76 -47.72 45.10 -56.84
CA ASP A 76 -46.66 45.94 -57.39
C ASP A 76 -45.91 46.79 -56.33
N GLY A 77 -45.90 46.37 -55.05
CA GLY A 77 -45.12 47.04 -53.99
C GLY A 77 -45.61 48.45 -53.61
N LEU A 78 -46.77 48.89 -54.09
CA LEU A 78 -47.24 50.28 -54.05
C LEU A 78 -47.60 50.80 -52.64
N ALA A 79 -47.40 52.10 -52.43
CA ALA A 79 -47.71 52.79 -51.17
C ALA A 79 -49.21 52.84 -50.88
N GLU A 80 -50.04 52.84 -51.93
CA GLU A 80 -51.50 52.84 -51.86
C GLU A 80 -52.07 51.49 -51.36
N THR A 81 -51.29 50.40 -51.44
CA THR A 81 -51.72 49.05 -51.04
C THR A 81 -51.10 48.58 -49.74
N ILE A 82 -49.88 49.02 -49.40
CA ILE A 82 -49.06 48.42 -48.32
C ILE A 82 -49.74 48.37 -46.95
N ASP A 83 -50.41 49.44 -46.51
CA ASP A 83 -51.13 49.45 -45.22
C ASP A 83 -52.39 48.57 -45.24
N ARG A 84 -53.11 48.52 -46.36
CA ARG A 84 -54.26 47.62 -46.51
C ARG A 84 -53.81 46.17 -46.47
N ASN A 85 -52.74 45.85 -47.18
CA ASN A 85 -52.27 44.48 -47.36
C ASN A 85 -51.66 43.95 -46.05
N ILE A 86 -50.70 44.67 -45.46
CA ILE A 86 -49.94 44.22 -44.28
C ILE A 86 -50.60 44.68 -42.97
N GLY A 87 -50.97 45.96 -42.89
CA GLY A 87 -51.36 46.63 -41.64
C GLY A 87 -52.59 46.04 -40.98
N GLN A 88 -53.58 45.62 -41.76
CA GLN A 88 -54.82 45.02 -41.23
C GLN A 88 -54.62 43.68 -40.52
N TYR A 89 -53.49 43.01 -40.75
CA TYR A 89 -53.18 41.70 -40.20
C TYR A 89 -52.08 41.73 -39.13
N TYR A 90 -51.04 42.55 -39.32
CA TYR A 90 -49.78 42.47 -38.58
C TYR A 90 -49.36 43.75 -37.83
N GLN A 91 -50.18 44.83 -37.81
CA GLN A 91 -49.77 46.13 -37.23
C GLN A 91 -49.24 46.05 -35.78
N GLU A 92 -49.75 45.14 -34.96
CA GLU A 92 -49.33 44.95 -33.55
C GLU A 92 -47.90 44.44 -33.37
N PHE A 93 -47.22 44.05 -34.46
CA PHE A 93 -45.79 43.70 -34.50
C PHE A 93 -44.92 44.81 -35.14
N ILE A 94 -45.52 45.73 -35.90
CA ILE A 94 -44.80 46.71 -36.73
C ILE A 94 -44.43 47.96 -35.92
N PHE A 95 -43.17 48.39 -36.03
CA PHE A 95 -42.69 49.66 -35.49
C PHE A 95 -41.64 50.30 -36.42
N PRO A 96 -41.75 51.60 -36.75
CA PRO A 96 -42.83 52.53 -36.40
C PRO A 96 -44.03 52.42 -37.35
N TYR A 97 -45.14 51.83 -36.91
CA TYR A 97 -46.38 51.81 -37.70
C TYR A 97 -47.05 53.18 -37.75
N LYS A 98 -47.63 53.52 -38.91
CA LYS A 98 -48.32 54.81 -39.17
C LYS A 98 -49.64 54.66 -39.94
N GLY A 99 -50.09 53.42 -40.12
CA GLY A 99 -51.30 53.11 -40.88
C GLY A 99 -52.58 53.21 -40.07
N LYS A 100 -53.70 52.79 -40.65
CA LYS A 100 -55.05 53.04 -40.10
C LYS A 100 -55.65 51.90 -39.26
N TYR A 101 -54.99 50.75 -39.14
CA TYR A 101 -55.57 49.53 -38.57
C TYR A 101 -55.28 49.31 -37.08
N GLY A 102 -54.51 50.19 -36.43
CA GLY A 102 -54.24 50.13 -35.00
C GLY A 102 -53.11 51.06 -34.56
N ASN A 103 -52.61 50.87 -33.34
CA ASN A 103 -51.61 51.75 -32.73
C ASN A 103 -50.16 51.37 -33.10
N GLY A 104 -49.94 50.22 -33.76
CA GLY A 104 -48.61 49.66 -33.95
C GLY A 104 -48.11 48.87 -32.74
N SER A 105 -46.88 48.38 -32.84
CA SER A 105 -46.11 47.85 -31.72
C SER A 105 -45.25 48.94 -31.08
N PRO A 106 -44.96 48.89 -29.76
CA PRO A 106 -44.10 49.88 -29.10
C PRO A 106 -42.59 49.70 -29.40
N ALA A 107 -42.20 48.58 -30.01
CA ALA A 107 -40.83 48.25 -30.42
C ALA A 107 -40.86 47.35 -31.67
N ARG A 108 -39.76 47.21 -32.40
CA ARG A 108 -39.71 46.39 -33.63
C ARG A 108 -39.88 44.90 -33.29
N ARG A 109 -41.02 44.32 -33.65
CA ARG A 109 -41.33 42.89 -33.55
C ARG A 109 -41.69 42.29 -34.93
N PHE A 110 -41.43 43.02 -36.01
CA PHE A 110 -41.63 42.62 -37.39
C PHE A 110 -40.36 42.95 -38.18
N PHE A 111 -39.73 41.93 -38.74
CA PHE A 111 -38.39 41.99 -39.37
C PHE A 111 -38.47 41.43 -40.80
N PRO A 112 -38.86 42.27 -41.77
CA PRO A 112 -39.06 41.81 -43.13
C PRO A 112 -37.75 41.79 -43.94
N SER A 113 -37.71 40.91 -44.94
CA SER A 113 -36.80 40.95 -46.09
C SER A 113 -37.49 41.65 -47.27
N LEU A 114 -36.72 42.12 -48.26
CA LEU A 114 -37.26 42.53 -49.57
C LEU A 114 -37.46 41.31 -50.49
N GLY A 115 -38.54 41.32 -51.29
CA GLY A 115 -38.73 40.47 -52.47
C GLY A 115 -38.92 41.28 -53.75
N ASN A 116 -39.10 40.60 -54.89
CA ASN A 116 -39.14 41.28 -56.19
C ASN A 116 -40.45 42.10 -56.41
N HIS A 117 -41.54 41.76 -55.73
CA HIS A 117 -42.77 42.56 -55.77
C HIS A 117 -42.64 43.85 -54.96
N ASP A 118 -41.81 43.88 -53.90
CA ASP A 118 -41.52 45.10 -53.14
C ASP A 118 -40.70 46.12 -53.98
N TRP A 119 -39.77 45.63 -54.80
CA TRP A 119 -38.95 46.46 -55.69
C TRP A 119 -39.72 47.14 -56.81
N SER A 120 -40.77 46.49 -57.32
CA SER A 120 -41.65 47.01 -58.38
C SER A 120 -42.27 48.37 -58.02
N GLY A 121 -42.52 48.60 -56.72
CA GLY A 121 -43.07 49.85 -56.19
C GLY A 121 -42.02 50.95 -56.09
N ASN A 122 -41.70 51.63 -57.19
CA ASN A 122 -40.84 52.83 -57.19
C ASN A 122 -39.47 52.60 -56.49
N GLY A 123 -38.85 51.45 -56.74
CA GLY A 123 -37.52 51.10 -56.23
C GLY A 123 -37.49 50.84 -54.72
N ALA A 124 -38.33 49.92 -54.23
CA ALA A 124 -38.49 49.52 -52.82
C ALA A 124 -38.84 50.67 -51.83
N LYS A 125 -39.04 51.90 -52.32
CA LYS A 125 -39.26 53.07 -51.47
C LYS A 125 -40.49 52.94 -50.52
N PRO A 126 -41.66 52.44 -50.94
CA PRO A 126 -42.82 52.28 -50.07
C PRO A 126 -42.56 51.32 -48.91
N TYR A 127 -41.86 50.21 -49.17
CA TYR A 127 -41.42 49.26 -48.14
C TYR A 127 -40.51 49.96 -47.10
N LEU A 128 -39.49 50.70 -47.57
CA LEU A 128 -38.53 51.37 -46.69
C LEU A 128 -39.20 52.45 -45.82
N GLU A 129 -40.11 53.25 -46.39
CA GLU A 129 -40.85 54.29 -45.65
C GLU A 129 -41.90 53.71 -44.68
N TYR A 130 -42.54 52.60 -45.02
CA TYR A 130 -43.56 51.94 -44.21
C TYR A 130 -42.98 51.20 -43.00
N PHE A 131 -41.88 50.46 -43.19
CA PHE A 131 -41.17 49.77 -42.10
C PHE A 131 -40.11 50.66 -41.40
N GLY A 132 -40.02 51.94 -41.77
CA GLY A 132 -39.17 52.93 -41.10
C GLY A 132 -37.67 52.67 -41.21
N PHE A 133 -37.22 52.07 -42.31
CA PHE A 133 -35.81 51.90 -42.64
C PHE A 133 -35.22 53.20 -43.23
N ARG A 134 -33.88 53.26 -43.36
CA ARG A 134 -33.22 54.32 -44.14
C ARG A 134 -33.44 54.06 -45.64
N SER A 135 -33.39 55.10 -46.46
CA SER A 135 -33.65 55.03 -47.92
C SER A 135 -32.61 54.25 -48.75
N ASN A 136 -31.67 53.57 -48.09
CA ASN A 136 -30.64 52.72 -48.66
C ASN A 136 -30.33 51.50 -47.77
N GLN A 137 -31.26 51.13 -46.87
CA GLN A 137 -31.11 50.01 -45.93
C GLN A 137 -32.01 48.86 -46.37
N THR A 138 -31.58 48.19 -47.43
CA THR A 138 -32.24 47.04 -48.07
C THR A 138 -31.90 45.72 -47.38
N TYR A 139 -30.66 45.60 -46.88
CA TYR A 139 -30.16 44.50 -46.04
C TYR A 139 -29.73 45.01 -44.65
N TYR A 140 -29.82 44.15 -43.62
CA TYR A 140 -29.51 44.49 -42.22
C TYR A 140 -29.38 43.26 -41.30
N ASP A 141 -28.72 43.44 -40.15
CA ASP A 141 -28.57 42.44 -39.08
C ASP A 141 -29.34 42.82 -37.80
N PHE A 142 -29.68 41.81 -36.99
CA PHE A 142 -30.12 41.98 -35.60
C PHE A 142 -29.92 40.70 -34.78
N VAL A 143 -29.84 40.83 -33.45
CA VAL A 143 -29.79 39.69 -32.51
C VAL A 143 -31.09 39.62 -31.71
N GLN A 144 -31.62 38.41 -31.54
CA GLN A 144 -32.76 38.11 -30.67
C GLN A 144 -32.45 36.82 -29.90
N GLY A 145 -32.26 36.95 -28.59
CA GLY A 145 -31.91 35.83 -27.71
C GLY A 145 -30.65 35.09 -28.20
N PRO A 146 -30.72 33.78 -28.49
CA PRO A 146 -29.60 32.98 -28.93
C PRO A 146 -29.30 33.07 -30.44
N VAL A 147 -30.05 33.85 -31.22
CA VAL A 147 -29.97 33.87 -32.69
C VAL A 147 -29.54 35.23 -33.23
N HIS A 148 -28.53 35.25 -34.11
CA HIS A 148 -28.20 36.38 -34.97
C HIS A 148 -28.90 36.20 -36.32
N PHE A 149 -29.70 37.18 -36.73
CA PHE A 149 -30.39 37.20 -38.01
C PHE A 149 -29.68 38.13 -38.99
N PHE A 150 -29.40 37.64 -40.19
CA PHE A 150 -28.83 38.40 -41.30
C PHE A 150 -29.85 38.46 -42.44
N MET A 151 -30.53 39.60 -42.57
CA MET A 151 -31.55 39.86 -43.58
C MET A 151 -30.87 40.41 -44.84
N LEU A 152 -30.94 39.68 -45.96
CA LEU A 152 -30.34 40.10 -47.24
C LEU A 152 -31.40 40.56 -48.22
N ASP A 153 -31.03 41.47 -49.11
CA ASP A 153 -31.73 41.62 -50.38
C ASP A 153 -31.15 40.62 -51.40
N SER A 154 -32.03 39.99 -52.17
CA SER A 154 -31.70 38.99 -53.19
C SER A 154 -32.15 39.41 -54.59
N ASP A 155 -32.82 40.55 -54.72
CA ASP A 155 -33.27 41.08 -56.01
C ASP A 155 -32.11 41.72 -56.80
N ARG A 156 -32.19 41.63 -58.13
CA ARG A 156 -31.14 42.14 -59.04
C ARG A 156 -31.05 43.66 -59.09
N ASN A 157 -32.00 44.39 -58.50
CA ASN A 157 -31.98 45.85 -58.39
C ASN A 157 -31.16 46.36 -57.18
N GLU A 158 -30.75 45.49 -56.24
CA GLU A 158 -29.96 45.84 -55.06
C GLU A 158 -28.62 46.53 -55.45
N PRO A 159 -28.40 47.81 -55.08
CA PRO A 159 -27.23 48.60 -55.51
C PRO A 159 -25.86 48.04 -55.11
N ASP A 160 -25.73 47.44 -53.93
CA ASP A 160 -24.47 46.84 -53.44
C ASP A 160 -24.23 45.43 -54.01
N GLY A 161 -25.26 44.84 -54.64
CA GLY A 161 -25.21 43.65 -55.49
C GLY A 161 -25.53 42.29 -54.82
N VAL A 162 -25.95 41.33 -55.65
CA VAL A 162 -26.45 40.00 -55.25
C VAL A 162 -25.59 38.85 -55.79
N THR A 163 -24.28 38.88 -55.58
CA THR A 163 -23.39 37.75 -55.88
C THR A 163 -22.41 37.54 -54.73
N SER A 164 -21.79 36.37 -54.62
CA SER A 164 -20.81 36.02 -53.57
C SER A 164 -19.52 36.87 -53.55
N LYS A 165 -19.45 37.94 -54.37
CA LYS A 165 -18.37 38.93 -54.46
C LYS A 165 -18.87 40.38 -54.29
N SER A 166 -20.14 40.59 -53.98
CA SER A 166 -20.75 41.91 -53.80
C SER A 166 -20.40 42.54 -52.45
N GLU A 167 -20.65 43.84 -52.28
CA GLU A 167 -20.38 44.50 -50.99
C GLU A 167 -21.30 43.95 -49.89
N GLN A 168 -22.56 43.65 -50.23
CA GLN A 168 -23.48 42.90 -49.36
C GLN A 168 -22.93 41.52 -48.95
N ALA A 169 -22.34 40.74 -49.87
CA ALA A 169 -21.74 39.45 -49.53
C ALA A 169 -20.46 39.59 -48.67
N ILE A 170 -19.71 40.68 -48.84
CA ILE A 170 -18.55 41.02 -48.00
C ILE A 170 -19.01 41.41 -46.59
N TRP A 171 -20.08 42.20 -46.46
CA TRP A 171 -20.75 42.52 -45.20
C TRP A 171 -21.24 41.26 -44.49
N LEU A 172 -22.00 40.40 -45.16
CA LEU A 172 -22.55 39.16 -44.58
C LEU A 172 -21.44 38.25 -44.03
N ARG A 173 -20.41 37.95 -44.84
CA ARG A 173 -19.31 37.09 -44.42
C ARG A 173 -18.59 37.65 -43.20
N LYS A 174 -18.41 38.98 -43.14
CA LYS A 174 -17.82 39.67 -41.98
C LYS A 174 -18.74 39.58 -40.75
N GLY A 175 -20.05 39.71 -40.93
CA GLY A 175 -21.07 39.58 -39.88
C GLY A 175 -21.07 38.19 -39.26
N LEU A 176 -21.25 37.14 -40.06
CA LEU A 176 -21.21 35.74 -39.61
C LEU A 176 -19.89 35.40 -38.90
N THR A 177 -18.73 35.79 -39.48
CA THR A 177 -17.40 35.57 -38.89
C THR A 177 -17.19 36.32 -37.55
N ALA A 178 -17.92 37.41 -37.31
CA ALA A 178 -17.84 38.22 -36.09
C ALA A 178 -18.95 37.90 -35.07
N SER A 179 -19.88 37.00 -35.42
CA SER A 179 -20.99 36.64 -34.54
C SER A 179 -20.51 35.85 -33.33
N THR A 180 -21.19 36.05 -32.20
CA THR A 180 -20.97 35.31 -30.95
C THR A 180 -22.26 34.67 -30.42
N SER A 181 -23.34 34.73 -31.21
CA SER A 181 -24.60 34.06 -30.89
C SER A 181 -24.48 32.55 -31.12
N PRO A 182 -25.16 31.71 -30.30
CA PRO A 182 -25.26 30.26 -30.52
C PRO A 182 -25.69 29.84 -31.94
N TYR A 183 -26.54 30.63 -32.59
CA TYR A 183 -27.00 30.38 -33.97
C TYR A 183 -26.97 31.61 -34.86
N ASN A 184 -26.71 31.40 -36.16
CA ASN A 184 -26.76 32.40 -37.21
C ASN A 184 -27.76 31.99 -38.30
N ALA A 185 -28.84 32.76 -38.46
CA ALA A 185 -29.87 32.58 -39.48
C ALA A 185 -29.69 33.60 -40.61
N VAL A 186 -29.61 33.12 -41.86
CA VAL A 186 -29.55 33.98 -43.05
C VAL A 186 -30.90 33.96 -43.75
N VAL A 187 -31.47 35.13 -44.03
CA VAL A 187 -32.88 35.29 -44.43
C VAL A 187 -32.97 36.19 -45.66
N PHE A 188 -33.60 35.74 -46.73
CA PHE A 188 -33.80 36.52 -47.97
C PHE A 188 -34.91 35.91 -48.83
N HIS A 189 -35.22 36.51 -49.98
CA HIS A 189 -36.36 36.06 -50.80
C HIS A 189 -36.03 34.89 -51.75
N HIS A 190 -35.17 35.10 -52.75
CA HIS A 190 -34.99 34.14 -53.85
C HIS A 190 -34.20 32.88 -53.46
N ALA A 191 -34.89 31.76 -53.27
CA ALA A 191 -34.33 30.47 -52.81
C ALA A 191 -33.13 29.95 -53.65
N PRO A 192 -31.93 29.70 -53.08
CA PRO A 192 -30.77 29.16 -53.82
C PRO A 192 -30.97 27.71 -54.29
N TYR A 193 -31.84 26.98 -53.60
CA TYR A 193 -32.26 25.61 -53.89
C TYR A 193 -33.77 25.54 -53.71
N SER A 194 -34.47 25.09 -54.75
CA SER A 194 -35.93 24.92 -54.76
C SER A 194 -36.29 23.92 -55.86
N SER A 195 -37.21 23.00 -55.53
CA SER A 195 -37.93 22.15 -56.48
C SER A 195 -39.26 22.77 -56.93
N GLY A 196 -39.56 24.00 -56.55
CA GLY A 196 -40.77 24.75 -56.91
C GLY A 196 -40.84 25.16 -58.38
N ARG A 197 -41.82 26.01 -58.71
CA ARG A 197 -42.12 26.48 -60.07
C ARG A 197 -41.00 27.38 -60.64
N HIS A 198 -40.45 28.25 -59.81
CA HIS A 198 -39.40 29.21 -60.18
C HIS A 198 -38.02 28.53 -60.10
N GLY A 199 -37.84 27.64 -59.13
CA GLY A 199 -36.70 26.77 -59.00
C GLY A 199 -35.48 27.45 -58.38
N SER A 200 -34.32 26.85 -58.58
CA SER A 200 -33.09 27.23 -57.87
C SER A 200 -32.46 28.53 -58.37
N THR A 201 -32.31 29.50 -57.49
CA THR A 201 -31.67 30.80 -57.76
C THR A 201 -30.14 30.68 -57.68
N GLU A 202 -29.52 30.22 -58.78
CA GLU A 202 -28.09 29.84 -58.78
C GLU A 202 -27.12 30.95 -58.32
N TYR A 203 -27.45 32.22 -58.58
CA TYR A 203 -26.60 33.36 -58.18
C TYR A 203 -26.62 33.64 -56.66
N MET A 204 -27.58 33.09 -55.92
CA MET A 204 -27.66 33.12 -54.46
C MET A 204 -27.05 31.88 -53.80
N ARG A 205 -26.47 30.92 -54.55
CA ARG A 205 -25.72 29.78 -54.01
C ARG A 205 -24.35 30.22 -53.50
N TRP A 206 -24.32 30.88 -52.35
CA TRP A 206 -23.09 31.33 -51.68
C TRP A 206 -22.64 30.30 -50.63
N SER A 207 -21.40 30.45 -50.16
CA SER A 207 -20.78 29.60 -49.13
C SER A 207 -21.32 29.86 -47.71
N PHE A 208 -22.64 29.93 -47.52
CA PHE A 208 -23.25 30.32 -46.23
C PHE A 208 -22.75 29.46 -45.06
N GLN A 209 -22.67 28.14 -45.24
CA GLN A 209 -22.15 27.20 -44.23
C GLN A 209 -20.68 27.47 -43.89
N GLU A 210 -19.82 27.65 -44.89
CA GLU A 210 -18.38 27.92 -44.69
C GLU A 210 -18.13 29.31 -44.06
N TRP A 211 -19.11 30.21 -44.15
CA TRP A 211 -19.05 31.55 -43.56
C TRP A 211 -19.63 31.61 -42.14
N GLY A 212 -20.31 30.54 -41.67
CA GLY A 212 -20.81 30.41 -40.31
C GLY A 212 -22.34 30.50 -40.13
N ALA A 213 -23.13 30.25 -41.18
CA ALA A 213 -24.59 30.15 -41.07
C ALA A 213 -25.05 28.73 -40.69
N ASP A 214 -26.03 28.66 -39.79
CA ASP A 214 -26.63 27.41 -39.29
C ASP A 214 -27.98 27.09 -39.96
N VAL A 215 -28.66 28.10 -40.53
CA VAL A 215 -29.89 27.93 -41.31
C VAL A 215 -30.04 29.02 -42.37
N VAL A 216 -30.63 28.66 -43.52
CA VAL A 216 -31.04 29.61 -44.57
C VAL A 216 -32.57 29.56 -44.74
N LEU A 217 -33.23 30.72 -44.68
CA LEU A 217 -34.69 30.88 -44.75
C LEU A 217 -35.08 31.72 -45.98
N THR A 218 -35.94 31.18 -46.85
CA THR A 218 -36.30 31.79 -48.16
C THR A 218 -37.77 31.61 -48.56
N GLY A 219 -38.21 32.35 -49.59
CA GLY A 219 -39.57 32.36 -50.15
C GLY A 219 -39.53 32.27 -51.68
N HIS A 220 -40.27 33.13 -52.39
CA HIS A 220 -40.36 33.30 -53.86
C HIS A 220 -41.03 32.15 -54.61
N ASP A 221 -40.73 30.91 -54.25
CA ASP A 221 -41.50 29.76 -54.69
C ASP A 221 -42.63 29.51 -53.69
N HIS A 222 -43.88 29.66 -54.14
CA HIS A 222 -45.07 29.56 -53.31
C HIS A 222 -45.41 28.11 -52.93
N VAL A 223 -44.51 27.50 -52.18
CA VAL A 223 -44.53 26.14 -51.63
C VAL A 223 -43.81 26.14 -50.27
N TYR A 224 -43.91 25.05 -49.53
CA TYR A 224 -42.98 24.74 -48.47
C TYR A 224 -42.01 23.64 -48.93
N GLU A 225 -40.71 23.86 -48.76
CA GLU A 225 -39.69 22.86 -49.01
C GLU A 225 -38.52 23.01 -48.03
N ARG A 226 -38.12 21.90 -47.38
CA ARG A 226 -36.88 21.83 -46.59
C ARG A 226 -35.87 20.99 -47.34
N LEU A 227 -34.68 21.54 -47.57
CA LEU A 227 -33.54 20.85 -48.18
C LEU A 227 -32.36 20.80 -47.20
N LEU A 228 -31.45 19.84 -47.41
CA LEU A 228 -30.23 19.70 -46.63
C LEU A 228 -29.02 19.65 -47.58
N VAL A 229 -28.26 20.74 -47.65
CA VAL A 229 -27.11 20.87 -48.57
C VAL A 229 -25.83 20.85 -47.75
N ASN A 230 -25.01 19.80 -47.90
CA ASN A 230 -23.78 19.57 -47.13
C ASN A 230 -23.96 19.61 -45.59
N GLY A 231 -25.18 19.39 -45.09
CA GLY A 231 -25.53 19.46 -43.67
C GLY A 231 -26.09 20.81 -43.20
N LEU A 232 -26.09 21.85 -44.04
CA LEU A 232 -26.80 23.10 -43.77
C LEU A 232 -28.28 22.98 -44.21
N PRO A 233 -29.27 23.18 -43.32
CA PRO A 233 -30.67 23.27 -43.71
C PRO A 233 -31.01 24.56 -44.48
N TYR A 234 -31.72 24.38 -45.58
CA TYR A 234 -32.36 25.44 -46.36
C TYR A 234 -33.86 25.26 -46.32
N PHE A 235 -34.61 26.34 -46.13
CA PHE A 235 -36.08 26.33 -46.15
C PHE A 235 -36.61 27.29 -47.20
N VAL A 236 -37.62 26.84 -47.94
CA VAL A 236 -38.51 27.65 -48.76
C VAL A 236 -39.88 27.66 -48.07
N ASN A 237 -40.48 28.84 -47.87
CA ASN A 237 -41.81 28.99 -47.27
C ASN A 237 -42.58 30.18 -47.87
N GLY A 238 -42.96 30.07 -49.14
CA GLY A 238 -43.80 31.05 -49.83
C GLY A 238 -45.31 30.81 -49.69
N LEU A 239 -45.76 30.26 -48.55
CA LEU A 239 -47.16 29.88 -48.34
C LEU A 239 -47.94 30.88 -47.45
N GLY A 240 -47.48 32.13 -47.35
CA GLY A 240 -48.04 33.14 -46.45
C GLY A 240 -49.40 33.71 -46.88
N GLY A 241 -49.74 33.73 -48.17
CA GLY A 241 -51.14 33.99 -48.57
C GLY A 241 -51.48 34.44 -50.00
N SER A 242 -50.53 34.51 -50.95
CA SER A 242 -50.84 34.91 -52.35
C SER A 242 -51.55 33.79 -53.14
N GLU A 243 -50.79 32.90 -53.79
CA GLU A 243 -51.27 31.68 -54.45
C GLU A 243 -50.38 30.49 -54.06
N ILE A 244 -50.63 29.29 -54.61
CA ILE A 244 -49.81 28.09 -54.36
C ILE A 244 -49.31 27.54 -55.69
N TYR A 245 -48.04 27.15 -55.76
CA TYR A 245 -47.40 26.61 -56.96
C TYR A 245 -47.34 25.08 -56.98
N ASN A 246 -47.16 24.52 -58.18
CA ASN A 246 -46.80 23.11 -58.36
C ASN A 246 -45.28 22.93 -58.28
N PHE A 247 -44.84 21.79 -57.71
CA PHE A 247 -43.45 21.39 -57.78
C PHE A 247 -43.05 20.94 -59.21
N ASN A 248 -41.82 21.30 -59.58
CA ASN A 248 -41.07 20.71 -60.68
C ASN A 248 -40.38 19.39 -60.22
N ALA A 249 -39.38 18.95 -60.98
CA ALA A 249 -38.53 17.81 -60.60
C ALA A 249 -37.90 18.02 -59.21
N ILE A 250 -37.89 16.96 -58.40
CA ILE A 250 -37.33 16.99 -57.04
C ILE A 250 -35.80 17.10 -57.07
N LEU A 251 -35.24 18.00 -56.26
CA LEU A 251 -33.81 18.08 -56.00
C LEU A 251 -33.36 16.94 -55.06
N PRO A 252 -32.19 16.31 -55.27
CA PRO A 252 -31.69 15.25 -54.38
C PRO A 252 -31.58 15.66 -52.90
N GLU A 253 -31.39 16.95 -52.64
CA GLU A 253 -31.24 17.53 -51.30
C GLU A 253 -32.59 17.75 -50.57
N SER A 254 -33.73 17.62 -51.27
CA SER A 254 -35.08 17.82 -50.73
C SER A 254 -35.46 16.76 -49.67
N GLN A 255 -35.73 17.20 -48.44
CA GLN A 255 -36.12 16.36 -47.31
C GLN A 255 -37.64 16.36 -47.06
N ALA A 256 -38.30 17.50 -47.22
CA ALA A 256 -39.75 17.64 -47.07
C ALA A 256 -40.30 18.64 -48.09
N ARG A 257 -41.51 18.39 -48.64
CA ARG A 257 -42.17 19.22 -49.65
C ARG A 257 -43.68 19.24 -49.45
N PHE A 258 -44.29 20.41 -49.48
CA PHE A 258 -45.73 20.59 -49.29
C PHE A 258 -46.27 21.80 -50.07
N ASN A 259 -47.45 21.62 -50.70
CA ASN A 259 -48.12 22.64 -51.49
C ASN A 259 -49.66 22.41 -51.53
N GLN A 260 -50.26 21.97 -50.41
CA GLN A 260 -51.69 21.61 -50.36
C GLN A 260 -52.58 22.62 -49.60
N ASP A 261 -52.00 23.46 -48.74
CA ASP A 261 -52.68 24.55 -48.04
C ASP A 261 -51.68 25.69 -47.76
N PHE A 262 -52.17 26.86 -47.37
CA PHE A 262 -51.35 27.97 -46.89
C PHE A 262 -50.86 27.73 -45.45
N GLY A 263 -49.85 28.46 -44.98
CA GLY A 263 -49.31 28.27 -43.63
C GLY A 263 -48.17 29.21 -43.25
N ALA A 264 -47.59 28.96 -42.08
CA ALA A 264 -46.43 29.67 -41.57
C ALA A 264 -45.51 28.70 -40.82
N MET A 265 -44.23 29.07 -40.70
CA MET A 265 -43.28 28.32 -39.88
C MET A 265 -43.23 28.92 -38.48
N ARG A 266 -43.50 28.11 -37.46
CA ARG A 266 -43.24 28.41 -36.05
C ARG A 266 -41.80 28.00 -35.72
N VAL A 267 -41.00 28.88 -35.14
CA VAL A 267 -39.60 28.59 -34.78
C VAL A 267 -39.34 28.91 -33.32
N GLU A 268 -38.79 27.95 -32.60
CA GLU A 268 -38.48 28.04 -31.17
C GLU A 268 -36.98 27.77 -30.97
N ALA A 269 -36.27 28.68 -30.33
CA ALA A 269 -34.81 28.62 -30.21
C ALA A 269 -34.34 28.87 -28.77
N THR A 270 -33.36 28.11 -28.33
CA THR A 270 -32.58 28.27 -27.07
C THR A 270 -31.09 28.45 -27.40
N SER A 271 -30.22 28.61 -26.41
CA SER A 271 -28.77 28.52 -26.63
C SER A 271 -28.28 27.11 -26.98
N THR A 272 -29.15 26.09 -26.96
CA THR A 272 -28.81 24.67 -27.18
C THR A 272 -29.47 24.04 -28.40
N TYR A 273 -30.62 24.58 -28.87
CA TYR A 273 -31.31 24.09 -30.07
C TYR A 273 -32.07 25.19 -30.82
N MET A 274 -32.37 24.94 -32.11
CA MET A 274 -33.50 25.56 -32.81
C MET A 274 -34.45 24.50 -33.37
N LYS A 275 -35.75 24.67 -33.15
CA LYS A 275 -36.82 23.82 -33.67
C LYS A 275 -37.70 24.59 -34.64
N PHE A 276 -37.78 24.10 -35.88
CA PHE A 276 -38.58 24.65 -36.97
C PHE A 276 -39.80 23.76 -37.20
N GLN A 277 -41.00 24.34 -37.23
CA GLN A 277 -42.26 23.63 -37.42
C GLN A 277 -43.08 24.32 -38.51
N MET A 278 -43.25 23.69 -39.67
CA MET A 278 -44.18 24.22 -40.69
C MET A 278 -45.60 23.80 -40.35
N ILE A 279 -46.50 24.76 -40.23
CA ILE A 279 -47.88 24.53 -39.79
C ILE A 279 -48.85 25.21 -40.76
N THR A 280 -49.88 24.48 -41.22
CA THR A 280 -50.91 25.06 -42.10
C THR A 280 -51.76 26.09 -41.36
N ARG A 281 -52.43 26.99 -42.08
CA ARG A 281 -53.46 27.90 -41.53
C ARG A 281 -54.61 27.16 -40.82
N THR A 282 -54.77 25.88 -41.09
CA THR A 282 -55.73 24.95 -40.45
C THR A 282 -55.17 24.26 -39.19
N GLY A 283 -53.93 24.55 -38.79
CA GLY A 283 -53.29 24.05 -37.57
C GLY A 283 -52.60 22.69 -37.71
N ILE A 284 -52.43 22.18 -38.93
CA ILE A 284 -51.81 20.87 -39.20
C ILE A 284 -50.29 21.03 -39.28
N LEU A 285 -49.54 20.29 -38.46
CA LEU A 285 -48.09 20.18 -38.60
C LEU A 285 -47.73 19.43 -39.89
N VAL A 286 -46.97 20.10 -40.77
CA VAL A 286 -46.54 19.60 -42.08
C VAL A 286 -45.17 18.93 -41.99
N ASP A 287 -44.25 19.55 -41.25
CA ASP A 287 -42.86 19.16 -41.13
C ASP A 287 -42.29 19.74 -39.83
N GLU A 288 -41.40 18.99 -39.17
CA GLU A 288 -40.65 19.43 -38.00
C GLU A 288 -39.17 19.10 -38.19
N TYR A 289 -38.29 20.04 -37.84
CA TYR A 289 -36.85 19.87 -37.93
C TYR A 289 -36.13 20.53 -36.74
N LEU A 290 -35.02 19.94 -36.32
CA LEU A 290 -34.23 20.40 -35.18
C LEU A 290 -32.76 20.55 -35.58
N ILE A 291 -32.09 21.60 -35.10
CA ILE A 291 -30.62 21.71 -35.07
C ILE A 291 -30.17 21.93 -33.63
N GLY A 292 -29.02 21.36 -33.27
CA GLY A 292 -28.45 21.46 -31.92
C GLY A 292 -29.09 20.52 -30.91
N HIS A 293 -28.37 19.46 -30.55
CA HIS A 293 -28.32 18.83 -29.22
C HIS A 293 -27.17 17.83 -29.25
N GLY A 294 -26.50 17.62 -28.12
CA GLY A 294 -25.59 16.49 -27.96
C GLY A 294 -26.36 15.20 -27.71
N ASN A 295 -25.63 14.10 -27.53
CA ASN A 295 -26.16 12.98 -26.77
C ASN A 295 -25.95 13.29 -25.27
N PRO A 296 -26.89 12.95 -24.37
CA PRO A 296 -26.63 13.05 -22.94
C PRO A 296 -25.44 12.18 -22.53
N GLU A 297 -24.66 12.62 -21.54
CA GLU A 297 -23.48 11.93 -21.01
C GLU A 297 -23.55 11.86 -19.48
N VAL A 298 -22.95 10.83 -18.87
CA VAL A 298 -22.76 10.78 -17.42
C VAL A 298 -21.52 11.59 -17.03
N LEU A 299 -21.68 12.63 -16.21
CA LEU A 299 -20.59 13.47 -15.73
C LEU A 299 -19.90 12.87 -14.49
N SER A 300 -20.67 12.28 -13.56
CA SER A 300 -20.11 11.70 -12.33
C SER A 300 -21.06 10.74 -11.61
N VAL A 301 -20.49 9.77 -10.90
CA VAL A 301 -21.16 8.93 -9.89
C VAL A 301 -20.35 8.98 -8.59
N ASN A 302 -20.90 9.68 -7.59
CA ASN A 302 -20.19 10.02 -6.35
C ASN A 302 -20.96 9.52 -5.12
N LEU A 303 -20.26 9.08 -4.07
CA LEU A 303 -20.90 8.74 -2.79
C LEU A 303 -21.41 10.00 -2.08
N VAL A 304 -22.62 9.91 -1.51
CA VAL A 304 -23.21 10.89 -0.57
C VAL A 304 -23.00 10.37 0.84
N GLY A 305 -21.78 10.52 1.37
CA GLY A 305 -21.36 9.95 2.66
C GLY A 305 -19.85 9.97 2.84
N ALA A 306 -19.38 9.34 3.92
CA ALA A 306 -17.96 9.11 4.19
C ALA A 306 -17.48 7.77 3.58
N SER A 307 -16.17 7.64 3.37
CA SER A 307 -15.51 6.37 3.07
C SER A 307 -14.14 6.35 3.76
N PRO A 308 -13.77 5.31 4.54
CA PRO A 308 -14.55 4.09 4.84
C PRO A 308 -15.86 4.37 5.60
N THR A 309 -16.74 3.37 5.67
CA THR A 309 -18.07 3.47 6.31
C THR A 309 -18.64 2.10 6.64
N ASN A 310 -19.36 1.98 7.75
CA ASN A 310 -20.09 0.77 8.15
C ASN A 310 -21.57 0.76 7.74
N ALA A 311 -22.06 1.82 7.08
CA ALA A 311 -23.48 2.01 6.82
C ALA A 311 -24.10 0.92 5.92
N ASP A 312 -25.22 0.35 6.35
CA ASP A 312 -26.00 -0.64 5.60
C ASP A 312 -26.52 -0.11 4.25
N VAL A 313 -26.72 1.20 4.12
CA VAL A 313 -27.24 1.82 2.89
C VAL A 313 -26.33 2.97 2.44
N LEU A 314 -25.75 2.79 1.25
CA LEU A 314 -24.95 3.78 0.55
C LEU A 314 -25.81 4.53 -0.46
N ASN A 315 -25.69 5.86 -0.51
CA ASN A 315 -26.41 6.69 -1.47
C ASN A 315 -25.43 7.28 -2.48
N PHE A 316 -25.64 7.03 -3.77
CA PHE A 316 -24.79 7.55 -4.86
C PHE A 316 -25.52 8.64 -5.63
N GLN A 317 -24.90 9.82 -5.75
CA GLN A 317 -25.37 10.89 -6.61
C GLN A 317 -24.81 10.69 -8.04
N VAL A 318 -25.73 10.50 -8.98
CA VAL A 318 -25.48 10.36 -10.41
C VAL A 318 -25.84 11.68 -11.09
N THR A 319 -24.93 12.25 -11.87
CA THR A 319 -25.14 13.54 -12.58
C THR A 319 -24.92 13.37 -14.07
N PHE A 320 -25.86 13.87 -14.87
CA PHE A 320 -25.86 13.86 -16.33
C PHE A 320 -25.57 15.27 -16.89
N SER A 321 -25.13 15.33 -18.15
CA SER A 321 -24.80 16.58 -18.87
C SER A 321 -26.02 17.47 -19.14
N GLU A 322 -27.19 16.87 -19.32
CA GLU A 322 -28.47 17.55 -19.51
C GLU A 322 -29.62 16.74 -18.86
N ALA A 323 -30.85 17.24 -18.94
CA ALA A 323 -32.01 16.62 -18.31
C ALA A 323 -32.43 15.34 -19.08
N VAL A 324 -32.52 14.22 -18.35
CA VAL A 324 -32.83 12.90 -18.88
C VAL A 324 -34.11 12.30 -18.28
N THR A 325 -34.58 11.23 -18.91
CA THR A 325 -35.68 10.35 -18.50
C THR A 325 -35.28 8.90 -18.82
N GLY A 326 -36.01 7.92 -18.29
CA GLY A 326 -35.68 6.49 -18.43
C GLY A 326 -35.04 5.89 -17.19
N VAL A 327 -34.13 6.64 -16.54
CA VAL A 327 -33.28 6.19 -15.42
C VAL A 327 -34.02 5.37 -14.35
N ASP A 328 -33.76 4.06 -14.30
CA ASP A 328 -34.25 3.12 -13.27
C ASP A 328 -33.13 2.19 -12.74
N VAL A 329 -33.50 1.14 -11.98
CA VAL A 329 -32.53 0.24 -11.32
C VAL A 329 -31.73 -0.64 -12.29
N SER A 330 -32.18 -0.88 -13.53
CA SER A 330 -31.41 -1.67 -14.51
C SER A 330 -30.26 -0.91 -15.17
N ASP A 331 -30.26 0.42 -15.13
CA ASP A 331 -29.17 1.27 -15.63
C ASP A 331 -27.91 1.23 -14.75
N PHE A 332 -27.89 0.41 -13.70
CA PHE A 332 -26.83 0.41 -12.71
C PHE A 332 -26.29 -0.99 -12.41
N ALA A 333 -24.99 -1.05 -12.10
CA ALA A 333 -24.34 -2.27 -11.63
C ALA A 333 -23.40 -2.01 -10.46
N ILE A 334 -23.36 -2.96 -9.53
CA ILE A 334 -22.41 -2.99 -8.42
C ILE A 334 -21.13 -3.69 -8.88
N VAL A 335 -19.99 -3.01 -8.71
CA VAL A 335 -18.65 -3.59 -8.88
C VAL A 335 -17.96 -3.58 -7.52
N GLY A 336 -17.70 -4.76 -6.96
CA GLY A 336 -17.20 -4.89 -5.60
C GLY A 336 -17.03 -6.34 -5.16
N ASN A 337 -16.71 -6.53 -3.88
CA ASN A 337 -16.49 -7.85 -3.27
C ASN A 337 -17.39 -8.12 -2.03
N LEU A 338 -18.32 -7.24 -1.72
CA LEU A 338 -19.24 -7.35 -0.58
C LEU A 338 -20.29 -8.44 -0.80
N SER A 339 -20.64 -9.16 0.26
CA SER A 339 -21.57 -10.29 0.17
C SER A 339 -23.02 -9.82 0.32
N GLY A 340 -23.81 -9.96 -0.75
CA GLY A 340 -25.25 -9.65 -0.74
C GLY A 340 -25.63 -8.19 -1.04
N ALA A 341 -24.68 -7.35 -1.47
CA ALA A 341 -24.95 -5.96 -1.86
C ALA A 341 -25.94 -5.89 -3.05
N VAL A 342 -26.93 -5.00 -2.98
CA VAL A 342 -28.00 -4.87 -4.01
C VAL A 342 -28.44 -3.42 -4.23
N ILE A 343 -28.82 -3.09 -5.46
CA ILE A 343 -29.40 -1.79 -5.81
C ILE A 343 -30.84 -1.76 -5.28
N GLY A 344 -31.15 -0.84 -4.37
CA GLY A 344 -32.44 -0.77 -3.68
C GLY A 344 -33.47 0.12 -4.37
N SER A 345 -33.09 1.35 -4.75
CA SER A 345 -34.00 2.29 -5.42
C SER A 345 -33.29 3.43 -6.13
N VAL A 346 -33.89 3.96 -7.19
CA VAL A 346 -33.50 5.20 -7.87
C VAL A 346 -34.52 6.30 -7.55
N SER A 347 -34.03 7.52 -7.31
CA SER A 347 -34.85 8.71 -7.05
C SER A 347 -34.21 9.96 -7.67
N GLY A 348 -35.00 11.01 -7.92
CA GLY A 348 -34.52 12.24 -8.56
C GLY A 348 -35.24 12.54 -9.88
N SER A 349 -34.77 13.57 -10.58
CA SER A 349 -35.37 14.05 -11.84
C SER A 349 -34.48 15.10 -12.50
N GLY A 350 -34.61 15.27 -13.82
CA GLY A 350 -33.81 16.24 -14.56
C GLY A 350 -32.43 15.66 -14.84
N ASN A 351 -31.36 16.31 -14.40
CA ASN A 351 -29.99 15.84 -14.65
C ASN A 351 -29.28 15.26 -13.41
N VAL A 352 -29.97 15.15 -12.25
CA VAL A 352 -29.39 14.61 -11.01
C VAL A 352 -30.32 13.57 -10.39
N TYR A 353 -29.74 12.41 -10.07
CA TYR A 353 -30.41 11.26 -9.46
C TYR A 353 -29.62 10.77 -8.23
N THR A 354 -30.33 10.16 -7.28
CA THR A 354 -29.76 9.48 -6.12
C THR A 354 -30.16 8.01 -6.14
N VAL A 355 -29.16 7.13 -6.18
CA VAL A 355 -29.32 5.67 -6.18
C VAL A 355 -28.96 5.14 -4.80
N SER A 356 -29.92 4.48 -4.15
CA SER A 356 -29.75 3.81 -2.87
C SER A 356 -29.27 2.38 -3.12
N VAL A 357 -28.18 1.98 -2.46
CA VAL A 357 -27.55 0.67 -2.57
C VAL A 357 -27.39 0.07 -1.18
N ASP A 358 -27.94 -1.12 -0.96
CA ASP A 358 -27.66 -1.93 0.23
C ASP A 358 -26.22 -2.45 0.13
N SER A 359 -25.41 -2.22 1.16
CA SER A 359 -23.99 -2.61 1.18
C SER A 359 -23.80 -4.13 1.30
N GLY A 360 -24.83 -4.87 1.72
CA GLY A 360 -24.70 -6.25 2.16
C GLY A 360 -23.82 -6.40 3.41
N SER A 361 -23.00 -7.45 3.42
CA SER A 361 -22.28 -7.96 4.59
C SER A 361 -20.80 -8.23 4.31
N GLY A 362 -19.99 -8.13 5.38
CA GLY A 362 -18.55 -8.24 5.33
C GLY A 362 -17.87 -6.96 4.81
N ASP A 363 -16.55 -7.04 4.70
CA ASP A 363 -15.70 -5.87 4.44
C ASP A 363 -15.16 -5.89 3.00
N GLY A 364 -14.83 -4.71 2.48
CA GLY A 364 -14.20 -4.57 1.18
C GLY A 364 -14.63 -3.32 0.42
N THR A 365 -14.92 -3.49 -0.86
CA THR A 365 -15.14 -2.38 -1.80
C THR A 365 -16.46 -2.49 -2.55
N LEU A 366 -17.05 -1.32 -2.83
CA LEU A 366 -18.24 -1.16 -3.66
C LEU A 366 -18.14 0.10 -4.52
N ARG A 367 -18.31 -0.04 -5.83
CA ARG A 367 -18.51 1.06 -6.78
C ARG A 367 -19.83 0.86 -7.51
N LEU A 368 -20.56 1.95 -7.71
CA LEU A 368 -21.73 1.96 -8.60
C LEU A 368 -21.29 2.44 -9.99
N ASP A 369 -21.55 1.61 -11.00
CA ASP A 369 -21.35 1.95 -12.41
C ASP A 369 -22.70 2.16 -13.10
N VAL A 370 -22.73 3.04 -14.11
CA VAL A 370 -23.89 3.19 -15.01
C VAL A 370 -23.70 2.26 -16.20
N GLN A 371 -24.69 1.43 -16.50
CA GLN A 371 -24.79 0.66 -17.74
C GLN A 371 -25.80 1.35 -18.68
N ASP A 372 -25.33 1.74 -19.87
CA ASP A 372 -26.19 2.21 -20.95
C ASP A 372 -26.85 1.01 -21.65
N ASP A 373 -28.17 0.92 -21.60
CA ASP A 373 -28.97 -0.10 -22.31
C ASP A 373 -29.85 0.50 -23.43
N ASP A 374 -29.56 1.73 -23.89
CA ASP A 374 -30.39 2.56 -24.77
C ASP A 374 -31.71 3.11 -24.14
N SER A 375 -32.03 2.87 -22.85
CA SER A 375 -33.27 3.38 -22.22
C SER A 375 -33.22 4.85 -21.77
N ILE A 376 -32.06 5.32 -21.28
CA ILE A 376 -31.88 6.69 -20.82
C ILE A 376 -31.86 7.66 -22.01
N ILE A 377 -32.85 8.55 -22.07
CA ILE A 377 -33.03 9.53 -23.16
C ILE A 377 -33.25 10.96 -22.64
N ASN A 378 -32.77 11.96 -23.40
CA ASN A 378 -33.10 13.36 -23.17
C ASN A 378 -34.49 13.74 -23.72
N SER A 379 -34.91 15.00 -23.51
CA SER A 379 -36.24 15.49 -23.91
C SER A 379 -36.52 15.52 -25.43
N VAL A 380 -35.50 15.32 -26.28
CA VAL A 380 -35.66 15.20 -27.74
C VAL A 380 -35.46 13.77 -28.27
N GLY A 381 -35.23 12.80 -27.38
CA GLY A 381 -35.09 11.38 -27.73
C GLY A 381 -33.66 10.91 -28.06
N ASN A 382 -32.64 11.75 -27.84
CA ASN A 382 -31.24 11.31 -27.92
C ASN A 382 -30.91 10.43 -26.71
N LYS A 383 -30.29 9.28 -26.97
CA LYS A 383 -29.88 8.27 -25.99
C LYS A 383 -28.54 8.60 -25.33
N LEU A 384 -28.30 8.04 -24.15
CA LEU A 384 -27.05 8.19 -23.40
C LEU A 384 -25.83 7.76 -24.24
N GLY A 385 -24.88 8.69 -24.45
CA GLY A 385 -23.74 8.53 -25.35
C GLY A 385 -24.08 8.54 -26.85
N GLY A 386 -25.24 8.01 -27.24
CA GLY A 386 -25.68 7.79 -28.61
C GLY A 386 -26.55 6.54 -28.74
N ALA A 387 -26.89 6.13 -29.97
CA ALA A 387 -27.70 4.94 -30.22
C ALA A 387 -26.84 3.67 -30.31
N GLY A 388 -26.92 2.81 -29.29
CA GLY A 388 -26.39 1.46 -29.28
C GLY A 388 -25.76 1.07 -27.94
N VAL A 389 -26.50 0.31 -27.12
CA VAL A 389 -26.13 -0.35 -25.85
C VAL A 389 -24.63 -0.36 -25.51
N GLY A 390 -24.30 0.24 -24.37
CA GLY A 390 -22.98 0.26 -23.75
C GLY A 390 -22.07 1.40 -24.21
N ASN A 391 -22.56 2.33 -25.03
CA ASN A 391 -21.80 3.46 -25.54
C ASN A 391 -21.82 4.67 -24.58
N GLY A 392 -22.90 4.81 -23.79
CA GLY A 392 -23.02 5.81 -22.72
C GLY A 392 -22.54 5.37 -21.32
N SER A 393 -22.11 4.11 -21.16
CA SER A 393 -21.77 3.51 -19.85
C SER A 393 -20.65 4.23 -19.09
N PHE A 394 -20.82 4.37 -17.77
CA PHE A 394 -19.88 5.09 -16.91
C PHE A 394 -19.31 4.17 -15.83
N THR A 395 -18.04 3.79 -16.00
CA THR A 395 -17.30 2.85 -15.13
C THR A 395 -16.23 3.52 -14.26
N LYS A 396 -16.35 4.84 -14.06
CA LYS A 396 -15.37 5.72 -13.38
C LYS A 396 -15.93 6.31 -12.09
N GLY A 397 -16.92 5.65 -11.48
CA GLY A 397 -17.52 6.09 -10.22
C GLY A 397 -16.56 6.05 -9.04
N THR A 398 -16.96 6.67 -7.94
CA THR A 398 -16.21 6.57 -6.67
C THR A 398 -16.28 5.15 -6.12
N THR A 399 -15.14 4.47 -5.99
CA THR A 399 -15.06 3.24 -5.20
C THR A 399 -15.10 3.58 -3.72
N VAL A 400 -16.09 3.02 -3.02
CA VAL A 400 -16.30 3.12 -1.57
C VAL A 400 -15.63 1.93 -0.90
N ILE A 401 -14.92 2.18 0.20
CA ILE A 401 -14.54 1.16 1.17
C ILE A 401 -15.69 1.00 2.16
N VAL A 402 -16.18 -0.22 2.34
CA VAL A 402 -17.16 -0.59 3.36
C VAL A 402 -16.46 -1.49 4.37
N ASP A 403 -16.62 -1.17 5.65
CA ASP A 403 -15.97 -1.88 6.74
C ASP A 403 -16.98 -2.11 7.87
N LYS A 404 -17.22 -3.37 8.20
CA LYS A 404 -18.15 -3.83 9.24
C LYS A 404 -17.45 -4.76 10.23
N SER A 405 -16.11 -4.84 10.18
CA SER A 405 -15.32 -5.39 11.27
C SER A 405 -15.45 -4.53 12.51
N ILE A 406 -15.34 -5.16 13.69
CA ILE A 406 -15.39 -4.46 14.97
C ILE A 406 -13.97 -4.42 15.52
N PRO A 407 -13.42 -3.23 15.84
CA PRO A 407 -12.08 -3.13 16.39
C PRO A 407 -11.99 -3.87 17.73
N ALA A 408 -10.93 -4.66 17.87
CA ALA A 408 -10.65 -5.46 19.06
C ALA A 408 -9.26 -5.17 19.61
N VAL A 409 -9.12 -5.11 20.94
CA VAL A 409 -7.81 -5.09 21.59
C VAL A 409 -7.14 -6.46 21.39
N VAL A 410 -5.98 -6.46 20.77
CA VAL A 410 -5.16 -7.65 20.49
C VAL A 410 -4.20 -7.94 21.64
N SER A 411 -3.64 -6.89 22.27
CA SER A 411 -2.70 -7.03 23.38
C SER A 411 -2.61 -5.77 24.24
N ILE A 412 -2.35 -5.96 25.54
CA ILE A 412 -1.83 -4.92 26.45
C ILE A 412 -0.58 -5.49 27.11
N THR A 413 0.61 -5.11 26.65
CA THR A 413 1.90 -5.64 27.12
C THR A 413 2.72 -4.58 27.83
N ARG A 414 3.67 -4.99 28.66
CA ARG A 414 4.62 -4.10 29.33
C ARG A 414 5.69 -3.63 28.34
N ALA A 415 6.05 -2.35 28.38
CA ALA A 415 7.13 -1.80 27.55
C ALA A 415 8.52 -1.87 28.23
N GLY A 416 8.57 -2.21 29.53
CA GLY A 416 9.78 -2.20 30.36
C GLY A 416 9.96 -3.45 31.22
N ALA A 417 11.05 -3.49 31.99
CA ALA A 417 11.39 -4.61 32.87
C ALA A 417 10.37 -4.82 34.00
N SER A 418 10.29 -6.05 34.50
CA SER A 418 9.48 -6.45 35.66
C SER A 418 10.24 -7.54 36.44
N PRO A 419 10.57 -7.36 37.73
CA PRO A 419 10.21 -6.24 38.60
C PRO A 419 10.86 -4.91 38.17
N SER A 420 10.37 -3.80 38.74
CA SER A 420 10.87 -2.46 38.46
C SER A 420 10.77 -1.55 39.67
N ASN A 421 11.74 -0.66 39.85
CA ASN A 421 11.66 0.43 40.84
C ASN A 421 11.24 1.79 40.23
N ALA A 422 10.92 1.87 38.94
CA ALA A 422 10.61 3.13 38.26
C ALA A 422 9.40 3.88 38.87
N SER A 423 9.41 5.21 38.80
CA SER A 423 8.29 6.08 39.23
C SER A 423 7.10 6.08 38.27
N THR A 424 7.35 5.66 37.02
CA THR A 424 6.41 5.60 35.91
C THR A 424 6.77 4.40 35.04
N VAL A 425 5.77 3.66 34.56
CA VAL A 425 5.93 2.55 33.62
C VAL A 425 4.91 2.67 32.49
N ASP A 426 5.24 2.10 31.34
CA ASP A 426 4.44 2.21 30.11
C ASP A 426 3.88 0.85 29.69
N PHE A 427 2.63 0.83 29.24
CA PHE A 427 2.01 -0.32 28.59
C PHE A 427 1.79 -0.02 27.09
N THR A 428 2.04 -1.01 26.24
CA THR A 428 1.73 -0.95 24.81
C THR A 428 0.41 -1.67 24.56
N VAL A 429 -0.60 -0.91 24.12
CA VAL A 429 -1.93 -1.36 23.74
C VAL A 429 -1.98 -1.46 22.21
N SER A 430 -2.33 -2.64 21.70
CA SER A 430 -2.48 -2.91 20.26
C SER A 430 -3.92 -3.27 19.94
N PHE A 431 -4.47 -2.69 18.87
CA PHE A 431 -5.78 -2.99 18.30
C PHE A 431 -5.63 -3.77 16.99
N SER A 432 -6.70 -4.46 16.56
CA SER A 432 -6.80 -5.15 15.26
C SER A 432 -6.52 -4.23 14.07
N GLU A 433 -6.89 -2.97 14.20
CA GLU A 433 -6.98 -1.98 13.12
C GLU A 433 -6.88 -0.54 13.66
N PRO A 434 -6.78 0.49 12.80
CA PRO A 434 -6.68 1.87 13.22
C PRO A 434 -7.94 2.39 13.93
N VAL A 435 -7.80 2.74 15.21
CA VAL A 435 -8.87 3.31 16.05
C VAL A 435 -8.62 4.77 16.42
N THR A 436 -9.69 5.44 16.82
CA THR A 436 -9.77 6.80 17.35
C THR A 436 -10.59 6.78 18.65
N GLY A 437 -10.65 7.90 19.37
CA GLY A 437 -11.36 8.01 20.65
C GLY A 437 -10.52 7.68 21.90
N VAL A 438 -9.54 6.77 21.77
CA VAL A 438 -8.73 6.23 22.89
C VAL A 438 -8.19 7.31 23.85
N ASP A 439 -8.73 7.35 25.07
CA ASP A 439 -8.32 8.24 26.16
C ASP A 439 -8.17 7.53 27.53
N LEU A 440 -8.01 8.29 28.60
CA LEU A 440 -7.76 7.76 29.96
C LEU A 440 -8.98 7.07 30.60
N THR A 441 -10.18 7.24 30.04
CA THR A 441 -11.43 6.65 30.54
C THR A 441 -11.69 5.24 30.03
N ASP A 442 -11.00 4.85 28.95
CA ASP A 442 -11.02 3.48 28.40
C ASP A 442 -10.10 2.52 29.16
N PHE A 443 -9.52 2.93 30.29
CA PHE A 443 -8.56 2.14 31.06
C PHE A 443 -8.85 2.13 32.56
N SER A 444 -8.48 1.04 33.21
CA SER A 444 -8.51 0.90 34.67
C SER A 444 -7.27 0.18 35.20
N LEU A 445 -7.00 0.36 36.49
CA LEU A 445 -5.91 -0.30 37.21
C LEU A 445 -6.49 -1.29 38.22
N ALA A 446 -6.14 -2.57 38.09
CA ALA A 446 -6.70 -3.64 38.94
C ALA A 446 -5.98 -3.81 40.29
N SER A 447 -4.74 -3.31 40.40
CA SER A 447 -3.89 -3.28 41.59
C SER A 447 -2.86 -2.15 41.42
N GLY A 448 -2.25 -1.66 42.51
CA GLY A 448 -1.39 -0.48 42.51
C GLY A 448 -1.78 0.55 43.58
N ALA A 449 -1.28 0.38 44.80
CA ALA A 449 -1.54 1.23 45.96
C ALA A 449 -1.01 2.66 45.78
N GLY A 450 -1.86 3.55 45.26
CA GLY A 450 -1.50 4.92 44.90
C GLY A 450 -0.96 5.07 43.47
N ALA A 451 -1.08 4.04 42.63
CA ALA A 451 -0.82 4.13 41.20
C ALA A 451 -1.91 4.96 40.49
N GLN A 452 -1.55 5.64 39.40
CA GLN A 452 -2.46 6.52 38.64
C GLN A 452 -2.14 6.49 37.15
N LEU A 453 -3.17 6.44 36.29
CA LEU A 453 -3.01 6.65 34.86
C LEU A 453 -2.51 8.09 34.61
N ALA A 454 -1.44 8.24 33.83
CA ALA A 454 -0.78 9.54 33.62
C ALA A 454 -1.04 10.13 32.24
N SER A 455 -0.95 9.32 31.17
CA SER A 455 -1.23 9.76 29.80
C SER A 455 -1.44 8.59 28.85
N VAL A 456 -2.32 8.77 27.85
CA VAL A 456 -2.37 7.93 26.64
C VAL A 456 -1.71 8.71 25.50
N ASN A 457 -0.79 8.08 24.77
CA ASN A 457 -0.14 8.65 23.59
C ASN A 457 -0.09 7.61 22.47
N GLY A 458 -0.56 7.94 21.27
CA GLY A 458 -0.55 7.01 20.14
C GLY A 458 -1.37 7.51 18.97
N ALA A 459 -1.45 6.69 17.91
CA ALA A 459 -2.30 6.91 16.74
C ALA A 459 -2.41 5.61 15.94
N GLY A 460 -3.51 5.46 15.19
CA GLY A 460 -3.75 4.25 14.41
C GLY A 460 -4.10 3.08 15.32
N ASN A 461 -3.40 1.96 15.21
CA ASN A 461 -3.73 0.73 15.94
C ASN A 461 -2.81 0.45 17.15
N VAL A 462 -1.90 1.36 17.51
CA VAL A 462 -0.98 1.19 18.65
C VAL A 462 -0.93 2.45 19.51
N TYR A 463 -1.09 2.26 20.81
CA TYR A 463 -1.08 3.30 21.83
C TYR A 463 -0.17 2.91 23.00
N THR A 464 0.48 3.90 23.61
CA THR A 464 1.26 3.75 24.84
C THR A 464 0.51 4.43 25.98
N VAL A 465 0.24 3.68 27.05
CA VAL A 465 -0.43 4.16 28.26
C VAL A 465 0.58 4.21 29.40
N SER A 466 0.93 5.43 29.81
CA SER A 466 1.86 5.70 30.90
C SER A 466 1.14 5.71 32.24
N VAL A 467 1.71 5.02 33.23
CA VAL A 467 1.12 4.85 34.56
C VAL A 467 2.15 5.22 35.62
N ALA A 468 1.80 6.16 36.50
CA ALA A 468 2.58 6.46 37.70
C ALA A 468 2.38 5.33 38.72
N THR A 469 3.48 4.80 39.26
CA THR A 469 3.50 3.48 39.91
C THR A 469 3.23 3.47 41.41
N GLY A 470 3.14 4.65 42.04
CA GLY A 470 3.01 4.77 43.49
C GLY A 470 4.37 4.76 44.22
N ALA A 471 4.34 4.48 45.52
CA ALA A 471 5.46 4.74 46.45
C ALA A 471 6.17 3.48 46.98
N GLY A 472 5.55 2.30 46.94
CA GLY A 472 6.10 1.05 47.49
C GLY A 472 5.71 -0.17 46.64
N ASP A 473 6.00 -1.35 47.18
CA ASP A 473 5.93 -2.62 46.47
C ASP A 473 4.47 -3.05 46.23
N ASP A 474 4.10 -3.37 44.98
CA ASP A 474 2.76 -3.85 44.61
C ASP A 474 2.75 -4.52 43.22
N SER A 475 1.65 -5.20 42.90
CA SER A 475 1.27 -5.64 41.56
C SER A 475 0.59 -4.48 40.81
N LEU A 476 0.92 -4.22 39.55
CA LEU A 476 0.29 -3.17 38.72
C LEU A 476 -0.14 -3.73 37.36
N ARG A 477 -1.46 -3.83 37.13
CA ARG A 477 -2.06 -4.29 35.87
C ARG A 477 -2.94 -3.20 35.25
N LEU A 478 -2.80 -2.98 33.94
CA LEU A 478 -3.66 -2.13 33.13
C LEU A 478 -4.69 -2.99 32.39
N ASP A 479 -5.98 -2.66 32.54
CA ASP A 479 -7.07 -3.30 31.81
C ASP A 479 -7.82 -2.26 30.96
N PHE A 480 -8.13 -2.59 29.71
CA PHE A 480 -9.01 -1.81 28.84
C PHE A 480 -10.48 -2.02 29.21
N VAL A 481 -11.20 -0.93 29.40
CA VAL A 481 -12.60 -0.86 29.81
C VAL A 481 -13.41 -0.31 28.63
N ASP A 482 -14.11 -1.21 27.97
CA ASP A 482 -14.98 -0.88 26.85
C ASP A 482 -16.19 -0.04 27.27
N ASN A 483 -16.49 0.99 26.48
CA ASN A 483 -17.47 2.04 26.78
C ASN A 483 -18.14 2.64 25.52
N ASP A 484 -18.04 1.95 24.38
CA ASP A 484 -18.45 2.37 23.03
C ASP A 484 -17.75 3.64 22.48
N SER A 485 -16.77 4.24 23.17
CA SER A 485 -16.15 5.52 22.78
C SER A 485 -14.97 5.39 21.81
N VAL A 486 -14.29 4.24 21.82
CA VAL A 486 -13.21 3.90 20.89
C VAL A 486 -13.82 3.33 19.61
N THR A 487 -13.60 4.00 18.47
CA THR A 487 -14.12 3.55 17.17
C THR A 487 -13.03 3.49 16.11
N ASP A 488 -13.20 2.64 15.11
CA ASP A 488 -12.41 2.67 13.87
C ASP A 488 -12.68 3.95 13.02
N LEU A 489 -12.18 3.97 11.78
CA LEU A 489 -12.42 5.05 10.81
C LEU A 489 -13.77 4.94 10.07
N ALA A 490 -14.47 3.81 10.16
CA ALA A 490 -15.74 3.54 9.50
C ALA A 490 -16.97 3.84 10.38
N GLY A 491 -16.76 3.92 11.70
CA GLY A 491 -17.77 4.16 12.73
C GLY A 491 -18.13 2.92 13.57
N ASN A 492 -17.35 1.82 13.51
CA ASN A 492 -17.56 0.65 14.36
C ASN A 492 -16.90 0.86 15.73
N PRO A 493 -17.65 0.81 16.86
CA PRO A 493 -17.06 0.88 18.19
C PRO A 493 -16.40 -0.44 18.60
N THR A 494 -15.53 -0.40 19.60
CA THR A 494 -15.13 -1.60 20.37
C THR A 494 -16.36 -2.24 21.04
N SER A 495 -16.24 -3.49 21.50
CA SER A 495 -17.38 -4.23 22.09
C SER A 495 -17.07 -5.16 23.27
N GLN A 496 -15.79 -5.26 23.67
CA GLN A 496 -15.36 -6.04 24.84
C GLN A 496 -14.10 -5.42 25.47
N GLY A 497 -14.04 -5.43 26.81
CA GLY A 497 -12.84 -5.08 27.57
C GLY A 497 -11.72 -6.12 27.46
N PHE A 498 -10.48 -5.74 27.81
CA PHE A 498 -9.30 -6.60 27.69
C PHE A 498 -8.39 -6.48 28.93
N THR A 499 -8.00 -7.60 29.53
CA THR A 499 -7.10 -7.60 30.70
C THR A 499 -5.63 -7.71 30.31
N GLY A 500 -4.79 -6.79 30.77
CA GLY A 500 -3.39 -6.70 30.33
C GLY A 500 -2.36 -7.49 31.13
N GLU A 501 -1.10 -7.36 30.73
CA GLU A 501 0.05 -7.82 31.51
C GLU A 501 0.19 -7.05 32.84
N THR A 502 0.96 -7.62 33.78
CA THR A 502 1.13 -7.10 35.14
C THR A 502 2.61 -6.81 35.43
N TYR A 503 2.93 -5.58 35.83
CA TYR A 503 4.22 -5.23 36.43
C TYR A 503 4.25 -5.67 37.90
N THR A 504 5.41 -6.11 38.36
CA THR A 504 5.75 -6.11 39.80
C THR A 504 6.52 -4.83 40.09
N MET A 505 5.99 -3.97 40.93
CA MET A 505 6.69 -2.81 41.47
C MET A 505 7.44 -3.22 42.73
N ASP A 506 8.71 -2.81 42.81
CA ASP A 506 9.61 -3.18 43.89
C ASP A 506 10.53 -2.01 44.25
N ARG A 507 10.44 -1.56 45.50
CA ARG A 507 11.10 -0.38 46.07
C ARG A 507 11.85 -0.72 47.35
N THR A 508 11.78 -1.97 47.80
CA THR A 508 12.55 -2.45 48.94
C THR A 508 13.99 -2.65 48.49
N ALA A 509 14.93 -1.98 49.14
CA ALA A 509 16.34 -2.19 48.87
C ALA A 509 16.81 -3.50 49.51
N PRO A 510 17.63 -4.32 48.82
CA PRO A 510 18.16 -5.54 49.40
C PRO A 510 19.05 -5.23 50.61
N ILE A 511 19.09 -6.13 51.59
CA ILE A 511 19.96 -6.01 52.77
C ILE A 511 20.73 -7.30 53.03
N VAL A 512 21.88 -7.22 53.70
CA VAL A 512 22.59 -8.41 54.21
C VAL A 512 21.81 -8.97 55.40
N ALA A 513 21.11 -10.09 55.19
CA ALA A 513 20.29 -10.75 56.20
C ALA A 513 21.13 -11.57 57.20
N SER A 514 22.26 -12.13 56.75
CA SER A 514 23.24 -12.79 57.63
C SER A 514 24.58 -13.02 56.93
N MET A 515 25.69 -12.80 57.64
CA MET A 515 27.01 -13.32 57.25
C MET A 515 27.47 -14.32 58.31
N THR A 516 27.68 -15.58 57.93
CA THR A 516 28.00 -16.68 58.86
C THR A 516 29.06 -17.63 58.31
N ARG A 517 30.02 -18.03 59.14
CA ARG A 517 31.04 -19.03 58.80
C ARG A 517 30.39 -20.38 58.48
N ALA A 518 30.77 -20.99 57.36
CA ALA A 518 30.40 -22.36 57.02
C ALA A 518 31.43 -23.35 57.59
N GLY A 519 30.97 -24.28 58.44
CA GLY A 519 31.81 -25.30 59.07
C GLY A 519 32.77 -24.78 60.15
N GLU A 520 33.80 -25.58 60.46
CA GLU A 520 34.96 -25.19 61.27
C GLU A 520 36.14 -24.78 60.36
N PRO A 521 37.08 -23.94 60.84
CA PRO A 521 38.25 -23.53 60.05
C PRO A 521 39.11 -24.74 59.69
N SER A 522 39.47 -24.87 58.42
CA SER A 522 40.57 -25.77 58.05
C SER A 522 41.91 -25.07 58.29
N ALA A 523 43.01 -25.83 58.36
CA ALA A 523 44.34 -25.26 58.60
C ALA A 523 44.84 -24.30 57.50
N SER A 524 44.14 -24.24 56.35
CA SER A 524 44.50 -23.42 55.18
C SER A 524 43.39 -22.47 54.72
N GLY A 525 42.16 -22.55 55.24
CA GLY A 525 41.08 -21.70 54.76
C GLY A 525 39.76 -21.74 55.54
N VAL A 526 38.96 -20.70 55.35
CA VAL A 526 37.64 -20.48 55.96
C VAL A 526 36.64 -20.11 54.86
N GLU A 527 35.41 -20.60 54.97
CA GLU A 527 34.31 -20.26 54.07
C GLU A 527 33.22 -19.47 54.84
N TYR A 528 32.65 -18.43 54.22
CA TYR A 528 31.54 -17.66 54.76
C TYR A 528 30.34 -17.70 53.81
N ALA A 529 29.18 -18.09 54.35
CA ALA A 529 27.90 -17.89 53.69
C ALA A 529 27.41 -16.46 53.96
N VAL A 530 27.31 -15.67 52.90
CA VAL A 530 26.70 -14.33 52.88
C VAL A 530 25.31 -14.47 52.28
N ARG A 531 24.29 -14.09 53.04
CA ARG A 531 22.89 -14.20 52.64
C ARG A 531 22.21 -12.85 52.67
N PHE A 532 21.54 -12.52 51.58
CA PHE A 532 20.77 -11.30 51.41
C PHE A 532 19.27 -11.55 51.70
N SER A 533 18.49 -10.49 51.87
CA SER A 533 17.01 -10.55 51.94
C SER A 533 16.43 -11.28 50.73
N GLU A 534 16.95 -10.96 49.55
CA GLU A 534 16.45 -11.38 48.23
C GLU A 534 17.56 -11.56 47.21
N ALA A 535 17.19 -11.82 45.95
CA ALA A 535 18.13 -12.09 44.88
C ALA A 535 18.87 -10.83 44.44
N VAL A 536 20.21 -10.87 44.52
CA VAL A 536 21.09 -9.77 44.12
C VAL A 536 22.05 -10.16 42.99
N THR A 537 22.67 -9.15 42.41
CA THR A 537 23.71 -9.20 41.39
C THR A 537 24.81 -8.21 41.75
N GLY A 538 25.97 -8.26 41.08
CA GLY A 538 27.11 -7.36 41.33
C GLY A 538 28.13 -7.86 42.36
N VAL A 539 27.71 -8.70 43.30
CA VAL A 539 28.55 -9.22 44.41
C VAL A 539 29.87 -9.84 43.91
N ASP A 540 31.00 -9.21 44.22
CA ASP A 540 32.34 -9.70 43.88
C ASP A 540 33.37 -9.56 45.03
N GLY A 541 34.64 -9.86 44.77
CA GLY A 541 35.71 -9.83 45.79
C GLY A 541 36.12 -8.43 46.29
N SER A 542 35.66 -7.36 45.66
CA SER A 542 35.94 -5.97 46.03
C SER A 542 34.96 -5.41 47.06
N ASP A 543 33.78 -6.03 47.21
CA ASP A 543 32.78 -5.67 48.23
C ASP A 543 33.14 -6.21 49.63
N PHE A 544 34.26 -6.92 49.78
CA PHE A 544 34.68 -7.58 51.02
C PHE A 544 36.03 -7.10 51.55
N VAL A 545 36.12 -6.89 52.86
CA VAL A 545 37.34 -6.49 53.57
C VAL A 545 37.63 -7.46 54.72
N LEU A 546 38.91 -7.78 54.92
CA LEU A 546 39.37 -8.66 55.99
C LEU A 546 40.09 -7.88 57.08
N SER A 547 39.78 -8.19 58.34
CA SER A 547 40.54 -7.74 59.52
C SER A 547 41.22 -8.93 60.19
N THR A 548 42.55 -9.00 60.08
CA THR A 548 43.42 -10.03 60.67
C THR A 548 44.89 -9.56 60.62
N MET A 549 45.72 -10.00 61.56
CA MET A 549 47.19 -9.84 61.51
C MET A 549 47.87 -10.96 60.71
N ASN A 550 47.15 -12.05 60.44
CA ASN A 550 47.64 -13.26 59.78
C ASN A 550 47.64 -13.17 58.23
N GLY A 551 47.47 -11.98 57.64
CA GLY A 551 47.65 -11.74 56.20
C GLY A 551 46.75 -12.57 55.27
N ALA A 552 45.57 -12.96 55.72
CA ALA A 552 44.60 -13.72 54.93
C ALA A 552 44.11 -12.96 53.68
N SER A 553 43.61 -13.68 52.68
CA SER A 553 43.09 -13.09 51.44
C SER A 553 41.77 -13.73 51.00
N ILE A 554 40.90 -12.94 50.37
CA ILE A 554 39.75 -13.46 49.62
C ILE A 554 40.29 -14.31 48.48
N ALA A 555 39.90 -15.58 48.44
CA ALA A 555 40.33 -16.56 47.45
C ALA A 555 39.33 -16.66 46.28
N ASN A 556 38.03 -16.58 46.60
CA ASN A 556 36.94 -16.68 45.65
C ASN A 556 35.65 -16.06 46.23
N VAL A 557 34.78 -15.54 45.37
CA VAL A 557 33.39 -15.22 45.68
C VAL A 557 32.52 -15.93 44.64
N SER A 558 31.58 -16.76 45.08
CA SER A 558 30.75 -17.57 44.18
C SER A 558 29.36 -17.82 44.76
N GLY A 559 28.33 -17.58 43.96
CA GLY A 559 26.94 -17.72 44.34
C GLY A 559 26.01 -17.14 43.28
N ALA A 560 24.71 -17.17 43.56
CA ALA A 560 23.68 -16.57 42.73
C ALA A 560 22.39 -16.40 43.54
N GLY A 561 21.55 -15.43 43.16
CA GLY A 561 20.32 -15.17 43.89
C GLY A 561 20.64 -14.53 45.25
N ASN A 562 20.10 -15.10 46.35
CA ASN A 562 20.24 -14.50 47.68
C ASN A 562 21.32 -15.13 48.56
N LEU A 563 22.17 -16.01 48.02
CA LEU A 563 23.19 -16.73 48.78
C LEU A 563 24.51 -16.80 48.01
N TYR A 564 25.57 -16.32 48.66
CA TYR A 564 26.94 -16.30 48.16
C TYR A 564 27.88 -16.97 49.16
N SER A 565 28.86 -17.70 48.64
CA SER A 565 30.02 -18.19 49.39
C SER A 565 31.21 -17.28 49.13
N VAL A 566 31.89 -16.89 50.22
CA VAL A 566 33.17 -16.18 50.21
C VAL A 566 34.22 -17.10 50.80
N SER A 567 35.15 -17.57 49.96
CA SER A 567 36.26 -18.43 50.38
C SER A 567 37.48 -17.57 50.74
N ILE A 568 38.12 -17.86 51.86
CA ILE A 568 39.27 -17.10 52.40
C ILE A 568 40.46 -18.04 52.63
N ASN A 569 41.62 -17.69 52.10
CA ASN A 569 42.88 -18.40 52.37
C ASN A 569 43.48 -17.91 53.70
N LEU A 570 43.87 -18.84 54.58
CA LEU A 570 44.61 -18.56 55.81
C LEU A 570 46.12 -18.81 55.64
N ASN A 571 46.94 -18.06 56.37
CA ASN A 571 48.33 -18.42 56.63
C ASN A 571 48.45 -19.19 57.97
N PRO A 572 49.54 -19.95 58.21
CA PRO A 572 49.73 -20.67 59.46
C PRO A 572 49.97 -19.72 60.65
N GLY A 573 49.05 -19.73 61.63
CA GLY A 573 49.15 -18.90 62.83
C GLY A 573 47.94 -19.02 63.76
N SER A 574 48.03 -18.39 64.93
CA SER A 574 46.92 -18.19 65.87
C SER A 574 46.54 -16.71 65.91
N ASP A 575 45.34 -16.37 65.44
CA ASP A 575 44.84 -15.00 65.33
C ASP A 575 43.30 -15.00 65.34
N ALA A 576 42.68 -13.81 65.30
CA ALA A 576 41.26 -13.64 65.04
C ALA A 576 41.05 -13.08 63.61
N LEU A 577 40.14 -13.71 62.86
CA LEU A 577 39.71 -13.28 61.54
C LEU A 577 38.31 -12.67 61.60
N ARG A 578 38.11 -11.49 61.00
CA ARG A 578 36.78 -10.93 60.72
C ARG A 578 36.66 -10.63 59.22
N LEU A 579 35.52 -11.01 58.64
CA LEU A 579 35.08 -10.61 57.30
C LEU A 579 34.04 -9.50 57.45
N ASP A 580 34.17 -8.43 56.68
CA ASP A 580 33.20 -7.33 56.57
C ASP A 580 32.76 -7.17 55.12
N LEU A 581 31.48 -6.91 54.87
CA LEU A 581 30.97 -6.44 53.59
C LEU A 581 30.89 -4.92 53.62
N ILE A 582 31.50 -4.28 52.62
CA ILE A 582 31.51 -2.83 52.43
C ILE A 582 30.69 -2.49 51.18
N ASP A 583 29.54 -1.86 51.42
CA ASP A 583 28.69 -1.32 50.37
C ASP A 583 29.33 -0.10 49.69
N ASN A 584 29.24 -0.09 48.39
CA ASN A 584 29.86 0.82 47.42
C ASN A 584 28.91 1.16 46.25
N ASP A 585 27.60 0.88 46.39
CA ASP A 585 26.59 0.91 45.31
C ASP A 585 26.93 -0.02 44.09
N SER A 586 27.64 -1.15 44.28
CA SER A 586 27.88 -2.18 43.23
C SER A 586 26.81 -3.28 43.18
N ILE A 587 26.18 -3.58 44.33
CA ILE A 587 25.28 -4.72 44.52
C ILE A 587 23.82 -4.25 44.33
N TYR A 588 23.09 -4.89 43.41
CA TYR A 588 21.71 -4.53 43.04
C TYR A 588 20.78 -5.75 43.04
N ASP A 589 19.51 -5.55 43.39
CA ASP A 589 18.45 -6.53 43.17
C ASP A 589 18.03 -6.64 41.67
N ALA A 590 16.94 -7.37 41.39
CA ALA A 590 16.38 -7.52 40.05
C ALA A 590 15.55 -6.32 39.54
N ALA A 591 15.19 -5.39 40.42
CA ALA A 591 14.39 -4.19 40.12
C ALA A 591 15.27 -2.93 39.89
N GLY A 592 16.54 -2.99 40.30
CA GLY A 592 17.52 -1.93 40.23
C GLY A 592 17.75 -1.16 41.54
N ASN A 593 17.35 -1.67 42.70
CA ASN A 593 17.65 -1.03 43.99
C ASN A 593 19.05 -1.48 44.49
N PRO A 594 19.96 -0.55 44.85
CA PRO A 594 21.26 -0.89 45.44
C PRO A 594 21.14 -1.34 46.90
N LEU A 595 22.13 -2.11 47.37
CA LEU A 595 22.21 -2.71 48.71
C LEU A 595 22.11 -1.69 49.85
N GLY A 596 21.03 -1.78 50.63
CA GLY A 596 20.67 -0.90 51.75
C GLY A 596 19.95 0.40 51.34
N GLY A 597 19.90 0.70 50.04
CA GLY A 597 19.37 1.93 49.46
C GLY A 597 20.46 2.73 48.76
N ALA A 598 20.10 3.87 48.16
CA ALA A 598 21.04 4.66 47.37
C ALA A 598 22.06 5.43 48.25
N GLY A 599 23.35 5.09 48.13
CA GLY A 599 24.47 5.90 48.59
C GLY A 599 25.42 5.24 49.60
N LEU A 600 26.55 4.74 49.08
CA LEU A 600 27.82 4.37 49.70
C LEU A 600 27.83 4.11 51.21
N GLY A 601 27.84 2.82 51.56
CA GLY A 601 28.10 2.31 52.90
C GLY A 601 26.85 2.22 53.78
N ASN A 602 25.66 2.34 53.20
CA ASN A 602 24.40 2.16 53.91
C ASN A 602 24.02 0.66 54.00
N GLY A 603 24.49 -0.16 53.05
CA GLY A 603 24.39 -1.62 53.06
C GLY A 603 25.49 -2.37 53.83
N ASN A 604 26.41 -1.65 54.49
CA ASN A 604 27.56 -2.22 55.22
C ASN A 604 27.14 -3.29 56.25
N TYR A 605 27.83 -4.44 56.26
CA TYR A 605 27.65 -5.49 57.27
C TYR A 605 28.99 -5.93 57.85
N TYR A 606 29.18 -5.73 59.15
CA TYR A 606 30.37 -6.16 59.87
C TYR A 606 30.18 -7.57 60.44
N GLY A 607 31.13 -8.47 60.19
CA GLY A 607 31.12 -9.83 60.75
C GLY A 607 31.54 -9.87 62.22
N GLU A 608 31.49 -11.05 62.82
CA GLU A 608 32.04 -11.30 64.16
C GLU A 608 33.48 -11.86 64.07
N PRO A 609 34.42 -11.49 64.98
CA PRO A 609 35.77 -12.06 64.98
C PRO A 609 35.80 -13.54 65.38
N VAL A 610 36.43 -14.38 64.57
CA VAL A 610 36.53 -15.84 64.75
C VAL A 610 37.98 -16.25 65.05
N PRO A 611 38.25 -17.05 66.11
CA PRO A 611 39.59 -17.52 66.44
C PRO A 611 40.06 -18.69 65.56
N ILE A 612 41.37 -18.75 65.31
CA ILE A 612 42.07 -19.86 64.62
C ILE A 612 42.82 -20.70 65.66
N ALA A 613 42.70 -22.04 65.59
CA ALA A 613 43.19 -22.98 66.60
C ALA A 613 44.00 -24.15 66.01
N ILE A 614 44.78 -24.83 66.86
CA ILE A 614 45.69 -25.94 66.48
C ILE A 614 44.97 -27.29 66.69
N ALA A 615 45.08 -28.20 65.72
CA ALA A 615 44.51 -29.55 65.76
C ALA A 615 45.53 -30.61 66.23
N THR A 616 45.09 -31.86 66.32
CA THR A 616 45.95 -33.06 66.43
C THR A 616 46.18 -33.68 65.05
N PRO A 617 47.30 -34.42 64.84
CA PRO A 617 47.51 -35.14 63.59
C PRO A 617 46.48 -36.28 63.47
N ILE A 618 45.83 -36.43 62.33
CA ILE A 618 44.93 -37.55 62.00
C ILE A 618 45.20 -38.01 60.57
N VAL A 619 44.90 -39.27 60.24
CA VAL A 619 44.84 -39.71 58.84
C VAL A 619 43.60 -39.10 58.20
N THR A 620 43.78 -38.25 57.18
CA THR A 620 42.64 -37.66 56.47
C THR A 620 42.21 -38.53 55.30
N SER A 621 43.15 -39.26 54.66
CA SER A 621 42.85 -40.15 53.55
C SER A 621 43.97 -41.13 53.22
N ILE A 622 43.60 -42.32 52.75
CA ILE A 622 44.46 -43.23 51.97
C ILE A 622 43.82 -43.38 50.59
N ILE A 623 44.43 -42.77 49.58
CA ILE A 623 43.94 -42.76 48.19
C ILE A 623 44.92 -43.45 47.24
N ARG A 624 44.44 -43.83 46.06
CA ARG A 624 45.24 -44.39 44.97
C ARG A 624 46.05 -43.27 44.29
N ALA A 625 47.37 -43.47 44.18
CA ALA A 625 48.26 -42.57 43.44
C ALA A 625 48.45 -42.97 41.97
N SER A 626 48.07 -44.20 41.62
CA SER A 626 48.14 -44.80 40.29
C SER A 626 46.75 -44.91 39.67
N ALA A 627 46.67 -45.12 38.36
CA ALA A 627 45.40 -45.36 37.66
C ALA A 627 44.64 -46.57 38.23
N ASN A 628 43.31 -46.55 38.11
CA ASN A 628 42.44 -47.63 38.56
C ASN A 628 41.18 -47.76 37.67
N PRO A 629 40.83 -48.96 37.16
CA PRO A 629 41.57 -50.23 37.26
C PRO A 629 42.96 -50.15 36.61
N THR A 630 43.80 -51.16 36.81
CA THR A 630 45.18 -51.13 36.28
C THR A 630 45.79 -52.51 36.08
N LYS A 631 46.59 -52.63 35.01
CA LYS A 631 47.38 -53.82 34.71
C LYS A 631 48.78 -53.85 35.34
N ALA A 632 49.18 -52.78 36.04
CA ALA A 632 50.54 -52.57 36.53
C ALA A 632 51.06 -53.70 37.46
N GLU A 633 52.38 -53.86 37.56
CA GLU A 633 53.01 -54.85 38.45
C GLU A 633 53.07 -54.38 39.92
N SER A 634 53.02 -53.08 40.14
CA SER A 634 52.90 -52.44 41.46
C SER A 634 52.06 -51.17 41.36
N VAL A 635 51.55 -50.72 42.50
CA VAL A 635 50.68 -49.56 42.64
C VAL A 635 51.08 -48.74 43.86
N ASP A 636 50.95 -47.42 43.76
CA ASP A 636 51.26 -46.47 44.85
C ASP A 636 49.99 -46.02 45.56
N PHE A 637 49.99 -45.90 46.89
CA PHE A 637 48.95 -45.21 47.66
C PHE A 637 49.50 -43.89 48.23
N ILE A 638 48.71 -42.81 48.17
CA ILE A 638 49.01 -41.56 48.90
C ILE A 638 48.28 -41.61 50.25
N VAL A 639 49.07 -41.60 51.32
CA VAL A 639 48.60 -41.46 52.70
C VAL A 639 48.76 -39.99 53.08
N THR A 640 47.66 -39.38 53.53
CA THR A 640 47.59 -37.96 53.90
C THR A 640 47.26 -37.83 55.38
N PHE A 641 47.99 -36.94 56.05
CA PHE A 641 47.78 -36.56 57.43
C PHE A 641 47.32 -35.10 57.50
N SER A 642 46.61 -34.71 58.57
CA SER A 642 46.11 -33.33 58.76
C SER A 642 47.20 -32.28 58.97
N GLU A 643 48.43 -32.71 59.28
CA GLU A 643 49.63 -31.88 59.41
C GLU A 643 50.89 -32.71 59.10
N ILE A 644 52.08 -32.08 59.15
CA ILE A 644 53.35 -32.78 58.94
C ILE A 644 53.62 -33.71 60.12
N VAL A 645 53.77 -35.01 59.82
CA VAL A 645 54.13 -36.05 60.78
C VAL A 645 55.50 -36.67 60.47
N GLU A 646 56.13 -37.20 61.52
CA GLU A 646 57.27 -38.10 61.50
C GLU A 646 56.85 -39.49 62.03
N GLY A 647 57.73 -40.49 61.91
CA GLY A 647 57.53 -41.84 62.47
C GLY A 647 57.07 -42.90 61.47
N VAL A 648 56.32 -42.53 60.43
CA VAL A 648 55.65 -43.46 59.49
C VAL A 648 56.63 -44.47 58.84
N ASP A 649 56.41 -45.77 59.07
CA ASP A 649 57.15 -46.88 58.44
C ASP A 649 56.24 -48.03 57.94
N ILE A 650 56.82 -49.17 57.53
CA ILE A 650 56.09 -50.30 56.93
C ILE A 650 55.23 -51.09 57.93
N THR A 651 55.43 -50.96 59.24
CA THR A 651 54.62 -51.65 60.24
C THR A 651 53.26 -50.99 60.47
N ASP A 652 53.12 -49.72 60.10
CA ASP A 652 51.86 -48.97 60.18
C ASP A 652 50.83 -49.43 59.13
N PHE A 653 51.14 -50.37 58.24
CA PHE A 653 50.27 -50.70 57.11
C PHE A 653 50.00 -52.20 56.93
N ALA A 654 48.73 -52.54 56.77
CA ALA A 654 48.26 -53.90 56.47
C ALA A 654 47.71 -53.99 55.04
N VAL A 655 48.10 -55.02 54.29
CA VAL A 655 47.63 -55.27 52.91
C VAL A 655 46.44 -56.23 52.92
N SER A 656 45.43 -55.96 52.09
CA SER A 656 44.23 -56.80 51.94
C SER A 656 43.79 -56.96 50.47
N GLY A 657 42.94 -57.96 50.21
CA GLY A 657 42.38 -58.27 48.88
C GLY A 657 43.19 -59.27 48.04
N LYS A 658 44.52 -59.10 47.97
CA LYS A 658 45.45 -59.99 47.24
C LYS A 658 46.41 -60.72 48.21
N PRO A 659 46.35 -62.06 48.33
CA PRO A 659 47.22 -62.83 49.24
C PRO A 659 48.72 -62.83 48.88
N ASP A 660 49.05 -62.45 47.64
CA ASP A 660 50.39 -62.38 47.07
C ASP A 660 50.89 -60.94 46.85
N ALA A 661 50.14 -59.96 47.36
CA ALA A 661 50.56 -58.56 47.42
C ALA A 661 51.32 -58.25 48.72
N ASN A 662 52.30 -57.35 48.63
CA ASN A 662 53.10 -56.91 49.76
C ASN A 662 53.55 -55.45 49.57
N ILE A 663 53.80 -54.73 50.66
CA ILE A 663 54.44 -53.41 50.61
C ILE A 663 55.88 -53.60 50.12
N LEU A 664 56.29 -52.75 49.18
CA LEU A 664 57.61 -52.74 48.54
C LEU A 664 58.50 -51.60 49.08
N GLY A 665 57.89 -50.52 49.56
CA GLY A 665 58.59 -49.41 50.20
C GLY A 665 57.66 -48.25 50.52
N ILE A 666 58.17 -47.32 51.34
CA ILE A 666 57.48 -46.09 51.72
C ILE A 666 58.43 -44.91 51.48
N ARG A 667 57.89 -43.82 50.93
CA ARG A 667 58.61 -42.58 50.65
C ARG A 667 57.82 -41.40 51.21
N SER A 668 58.40 -40.67 52.16
CA SER A 668 57.88 -39.34 52.54
C SER A 668 58.02 -38.38 51.36
N VAL A 669 56.92 -37.69 51.04
CA VAL A 669 56.79 -36.64 50.01
C VAL A 669 55.96 -35.51 50.64
N ASN A 670 56.55 -34.90 51.67
CA ASN A 670 55.97 -33.86 52.55
C ASN A 670 54.94 -32.95 51.84
N PRO A 671 53.68 -32.87 52.31
CA PRO A 671 53.15 -33.42 53.58
C PRO A 671 52.68 -34.89 53.50
N PHE A 672 52.80 -35.53 52.35
CA PHE A 672 52.23 -36.86 52.10
C PHE A 672 53.23 -38.00 52.29
N TYR A 673 52.73 -39.23 52.36
CA TYR A 673 53.54 -40.44 52.25
C TYR A 673 53.05 -41.29 51.07
N ILE A 674 53.97 -41.78 50.25
CA ILE A 674 53.68 -42.72 49.17
C ILE A 674 54.08 -44.13 49.59
N VAL A 675 53.10 -45.04 49.62
CA VAL A 675 53.27 -46.46 49.97
C VAL A 675 53.17 -47.29 48.68
N THR A 676 54.29 -47.85 48.22
CA THR A 676 54.35 -48.69 47.02
C THR A 676 54.04 -50.14 47.37
N VAL A 677 53.13 -50.80 46.63
CA VAL A 677 52.62 -52.15 46.91
C VAL A 677 52.64 -53.01 45.65
N SER A 678 53.06 -54.28 45.77
CA SER A 678 52.99 -55.28 44.70
C SER A 678 51.53 -55.59 44.33
N ALA A 679 51.21 -55.64 43.03
CA ALA A 679 49.84 -55.91 42.55
C ALA A 679 49.45 -57.40 42.53
N GLY A 680 50.41 -58.30 42.80
CA GLY A 680 50.24 -59.75 42.68
C GLY A 680 49.96 -60.23 41.24
N ALA A 681 49.86 -61.55 41.07
CA ALA A 681 49.57 -62.21 39.80
C ALA A 681 48.07 -62.17 39.47
N GLY A 682 47.74 -62.18 38.17
CA GLY A 682 46.35 -62.16 37.67
C GLY A 682 45.53 -60.95 38.12
N ASP A 683 44.21 -61.07 37.96
CA ASP A 683 43.25 -60.00 38.24
C ASP A 683 42.77 -60.06 39.71
N GLY A 684 42.07 -59.04 40.20
CA GLY A 684 41.50 -59.03 41.55
C GLY A 684 41.46 -57.65 42.20
N THR A 685 41.39 -57.59 43.53
CA THR A 685 41.35 -56.32 44.28
C THR A 685 42.46 -56.21 45.32
N LEU A 686 42.95 -54.99 45.58
CA LEU A 686 44.08 -54.70 46.47
C LEU A 686 43.86 -53.40 47.25
N LYS A 687 44.00 -53.43 48.58
CA LYS A 687 43.84 -52.28 49.48
C LYS A 687 44.89 -52.28 50.57
N ILE A 688 45.22 -51.11 51.12
CA ILE A 688 45.95 -50.99 52.38
C ILE A 688 45.09 -50.30 53.45
N ASP A 689 45.32 -50.69 54.70
CA ASP A 689 44.78 -50.09 55.91
C ASP A 689 45.94 -49.55 56.76
N LEU A 690 45.77 -48.39 57.41
CA LEU A 690 46.74 -47.89 58.40
C LEU A 690 46.36 -48.38 59.79
N VAL A 691 47.35 -48.92 60.51
CA VAL A 691 47.29 -49.38 61.89
C VAL A 691 48.09 -48.40 62.75
N ASP A 692 47.45 -47.85 63.79
CA ASP A 692 48.04 -46.88 64.70
C ASP A 692 48.61 -47.57 65.96
N ASP A 693 49.86 -47.26 66.30
CA ASP A 693 50.58 -47.78 67.47
C ASP A 693 51.26 -46.70 68.35
N ASP A 694 50.81 -45.43 68.27
CA ASP A 694 51.48 -44.25 68.85
C ASP A 694 52.89 -43.91 68.26
N SER A 695 53.39 -44.56 67.20
CA SER A 695 54.67 -44.20 66.58
C SER A 695 54.62 -42.88 65.79
N ILE A 696 53.60 -42.72 64.95
CA ILE A 696 53.39 -41.56 64.07
C ILE A 696 53.05 -40.31 64.90
N ARG A 697 53.80 -39.21 64.73
CA ARG A 697 53.72 -37.99 65.57
C ARG A 697 53.92 -36.71 64.77
N ASN A 698 53.29 -35.61 65.16
CA ASN A 698 53.61 -34.29 64.59
C ASN A 698 54.95 -33.73 65.11
N MET A 699 55.42 -32.61 64.54
CA MET A 699 56.68 -31.95 64.95
C MET A 699 56.69 -31.47 66.42
N GLN A 700 55.52 -31.43 67.08
CA GLN A 700 55.33 -31.10 68.49
C GLN A 700 55.34 -32.35 69.39
N GLY A 701 55.52 -33.55 68.81
CA GLY A 701 55.60 -34.84 69.50
C GLY A 701 54.26 -35.50 69.84
N ILE A 702 53.14 -34.90 69.41
CA ILE A 702 51.77 -35.39 69.67
C ILE A 702 51.50 -36.59 68.75
N PRO A 703 51.04 -37.75 69.28
CA PRO A 703 50.70 -38.91 68.44
C PRO A 703 49.53 -38.66 67.50
N LEU A 704 49.47 -39.46 66.44
CA LEU A 704 48.32 -39.63 65.56
C LEU A 704 47.04 -39.93 66.39
N GLY A 705 46.02 -39.09 66.22
CA GLY A 705 44.77 -39.09 67.01
C GLY A 705 44.89 -38.71 68.49
N GLY A 706 46.10 -38.40 68.96
CA GLY A 706 46.44 -38.25 70.38
C GLY A 706 46.85 -39.58 71.02
N ASN A 707 47.24 -39.56 72.30
CA ASN A 707 47.78 -40.74 72.98
C ASN A 707 46.81 -41.93 73.04
N GLY A 708 47.20 -43.07 72.43
CA GLY A 708 46.68 -44.39 72.77
C GLY A 708 46.39 -45.31 71.57
N VAL A 709 47.37 -46.15 71.22
CA VAL A 709 47.35 -47.29 70.29
C VAL A 709 45.96 -47.69 69.75
N GLY A 710 45.80 -47.53 68.45
CA GLY A 710 44.65 -47.95 67.67
C GLY A 710 43.48 -46.97 67.69
N ASN A 711 43.65 -45.77 68.25
CA ASN A 711 42.62 -44.72 68.22
C ASN A 711 42.51 -44.06 66.84
N ALA A 712 43.59 -44.10 66.04
CA ALA A 712 43.67 -43.49 64.71
C ALA A 712 43.76 -44.49 63.53
N ASN A 713 43.41 -45.76 63.78
CA ASN A 713 43.34 -46.80 62.73
C ASN A 713 42.49 -46.34 61.53
N PHE A 714 43.05 -46.32 60.32
CA PHE A 714 42.35 -45.88 59.12
C PHE A 714 42.10 -47.07 58.18
N THR A 715 40.90 -47.65 58.28
CA THR A 715 40.47 -48.79 57.44
C THR A 715 39.58 -48.40 56.25
N ALA A 716 39.39 -47.10 56.03
CA ALA A 716 38.53 -46.53 54.98
C ALA A 716 39.29 -46.21 53.67
N GLY A 717 40.48 -46.81 53.48
CA GLY A 717 41.31 -46.58 52.29
C GLY A 717 40.66 -47.06 51.00
N GLU A 718 41.08 -46.48 49.88
CA GLU A 718 40.63 -46.90 48.55
C GLU A 718 41.12 -48.32 48.18
N THR A 719 40.40 -48.97 47.27
CA THR A 719 40.75 -50.30 46.72
C THR A 719 41.14 -50.18 45.25
N TYR A 720 42.28 -50.74 44.87
CA TYR A 720 42.62 -51.01 43.48
C TYR A 720 41.88 -52.23 42.94
N THR A 721 41.46 -52.17 41.68
CA THR A 721 41.11 -53.31 40.85
C THR A 721 42.28 -53.56 39.89
N ILE A 722 42.91 -54.72 40.03
CA ILE A 722 43.95 -55.18 39.12
C ILE A 722 43.27 -55.94 37.98
N ASP A 723 43.53 -55.54 36.74
CA ASP A 723 42.91 -56.11 35.55
C ASP A 723 43.90 -56.19 34.39
N ARG A 724 44.09 -57.41 33.87
CA ARG A 724 45.03 -57.78 32.80
C ARG A 724 44.33 -58.62 31.72
N THR A 725 43.00 -58.66 31.73
CA THR A 725 42.21 -59.25 30.64
C THR A 725 42.29 -58.36 29.40
N LEU A 726 42.13 -58.92 28.19
CA LEU A 726 42.17 -58.15 26.95
C LEU A 726 40.74 -57.99 26.39
N PRO A 727 40.26 -56.75 26.17
CA PRO A 727 38.96 -56.51 25.56
C PRO A 727 38.92 -56.98 24.11
N ARG A 728 37.75 -57.39 23.64
CA ARG A 728 37.49 -57.78 22.24
C ARG A 728 36.10 -57.36 21.78
N ALA A 729 35.99 -57.03 20.49
CA ALA A 729 34.69 -56.88 19.83
C ALA A 729 34.02 -58.26 19.69
N THR A 730 32.75 -58.37 20.09
CA THR A 730 32.00 -59.64 20.11
C THR A 730 30.89 -59.71 19.07
N SER A 731 30.26 -58.59 18.74
CA SER A 731 29.27 -58.51 17.66
C SER A 731 29.06 -57.07 17.15
N ILE A 732 28.63 -56.98 15.88
CA ILE A 732 28.03 -55.77 15.29
C ILE A 732 26.73 -56.20 14.61
N ILE A 733 25.59 -55.78 15.17
CA ILE A 733 24.25 -56.14 14.72
C ILE A 733 23.44 -54.89 14.35
N ARG A 734 22.41 -55.06 13.52
CA ARG A 734 21.52 -53.96 13.09
C ARG A 734 20.26 -53.90 13.96
N ALA A 735 19.98 -52.73 14.53
CA ALA A 735 18.78 -52.44 15.28
C ALA A 735 17.69 -51.87 14.35
N GLY A 736 16.84 -52.74 13.80
CA GLY A 736 15.68 -52.31 13.01
C GLY A 736 15.19 -53.32 11.97
N SER A 737 14.12 -52.94 11.27
CA SER A 737 13.56 -53.66 10.13
C SER A 737 14.54 -53.73 8.96
N ASN A 738 14.59 -54.86 8.25
CA ASN A 738 15.42 -55.04 7.06
C ASN A 738 14.60 -55.77 5.97
N PRO A 739 14.34 -55.19 4.78
CA PRO A 739 14.77 -53.87 4.33
C PRO A 739 14.28 -52.69 5.18
N ALA A 740 15.05 -51.61 5.22
CA ALA A 740 14.70 -50.36 5.87
C ALA A 740 14.33 -49.29 4.84
N ILE A 741 13.35 -48.45 5.19
CA ILE A 741 12.93 -47.28 4.40
C ILE A 741 13.28 -45.94 5.08
N SER A 742 13.73 -45.99 6.33
CA SER A 742 14.04 -44.83 7.17
C SER A 742 15.20 -43.98 6.64
N SER A 743 15.19 -42.68 6.94
CA SER A 743 16.34 -41.79 6.79
C SER A 743 17.52 -42.19 7.68
N ASN A 744 17.25 -42.85 8.81
CA ASN A 744 18.24 -43.20 9.82
C ASN A 744 18.05 -44.66 10.27
N VAL A 745 19.16 -45.38 10.46
CA VAL A 745 19.17 -46.76 10.99
C VAL A 745 20.30 -46.92 11.99
N ASP A 746 20.11 -47.77 13.00
CA ASP A 746 21.06 -47.95 14.09
C ASP A 746 21.80 -49.29 14.01
N PHE A 747 23.08 -49.28 14.39
CA PHE A 747 23.87 -50.49 14.69
C PHE A 747 24.19 -50.56 16.17
N ILE A 748 24.23 -51.77 16.73
CA ILE A 748 24.71 -52.04 18.09
C ILE A 748 26.02 -52.82 17.98
N VAL A 749 27.08 -52.23 18.53
CA VAL A 749 28.40 -52.85 18.70
C VAL A 749 28.52 -53.32 20.14
N THR A 750 29.05 -54.52 20.36
CA THR A 750 29.18 -55.11 21.72
C THR A 750 30.62 -55.55 21.99
N PHE A 751 31.22 -55.09 23.07
CA PHE A 751 32.53 -55.53 23.55
C PHE A 751 32.41 -56.58 24.67
N SER A 752 33.50 -57.29 24.99
CA SER A 752 33.53 -58.28 26.08
C SER A 752 33.40 -57.68 27.48
N GLU A 753 33.83 -56.43 27.62
CA GLU A 753 33.83 -55.61 28.83
C GLU A 753 33.76 -54.12 28.44
N PRO A 754 33.61 -53.19 29.39
CA PRO A 754 33.59 -51.76 29.09
C PRO A 754 34.92 -51.26 28.49
N VAL A 755 34.84 -50.51 27.39
CA VAL A 755 35.98 -49.96 26.66
C VAL A 755 35.89 -48.45 26.48
N THR A 756 37.05 -47.83 26.31
CA THR A 756 37.29 -46.41 26.07
C THR A 756 37.97 -46.21 24.71
N GLY A 757 38.02 -44.97 24.23
CA GLY A 757 38.71 -44.62 22.98
C GLY A 757 37.97 -45.01 21.69
N VAL A 758 36.70 -45.41 21.79
CA VAL A 758 35.86 -45.76 20.63
C VAL A 758 35.35 -44.49 19.94
N GLU A 759 35.95 -44.14 18.80
CA GLU A 759 35.62 -42.95 18.02
C GLU A 759 34.96 -43.29 16.67
N VAL A 760 34.30 -42.32 16.03
CA VAL A 760 33.67 -42.50 14.70
C VAL A 760 34.69 -42.89 13.62
N SER A 761 35.96 -42.49 13.78
CA SER A 761 37.09 -42.88 12.92
C SER A 761 37.43 -44.37 12.96
N ASP A 762 37.03 -45.08 14.01
CA ASP A 762 37.28 -46.50 14.20
C ASP A 762 36.27 -47.33 13.40
N PHE A 763 35.27 -46.69 12.81
CA PHE A 763 34.21 -47.33 12.05
C PHE A 763 34.24 -47.00 10.57
N LYS A 764 34.00 -48.02 9.77
CA LYS A 764 33.93 -47.92 8.32
C LYS A 764 32.58 -48.40 7.82
N LEU A 765 31.86 -47.51 7.14
CA LEU A 765 30.66 -47.89 6.39
C LEU A 765 31.07 -48.58 5.09
N VAL A 766 30.52 -49.76 4.84
CA VAL A 766 30.61 -50.47 3.57
C VAL A 766 29.26 -50.38 2.89
N THR A 767 29.15 -49.47 1.91
CA THR A 767 27.90 -49.23 1.17
C THR A 767 27.91 -49.86 -0.22
N SER A 768 26.73 -50.08 -0.77
CA SER A 768 26.50 -50.08 -2.21
C SER A 768 25.38 -49.09 -2.52
N ASN A 769 25.57 -48.24 -3.54
CA ASN A 769 24.58 -47.27 -4.03
C ASN A 769 23.95 -46.33 -2.98
N LEU A 770 24.67 -46.01 -1.90
CA LEU A 770 24.22 -45.11 -0.83
C LEU A 770 25.36 -44.20 -0.35
N ASP A 771 25.08 -42.90 -0.29
CA ASP A 771 25.93 -41.88 0.33
C ASP A 771 25.60 -41.79 1.84
N ALA A 772 25.78 -42.90 2.54
CA ALA A 772 25.46 -43.02 3.96
C ALA A 772 26.58 -42.46 4.87
N VAL A 773 26.21 -41.91 6.03
CA VAL A 773 27.15 -41.28 6.98
C VAL A 773 26.74 -41.55 8.43
N ILE A 774 27.72 -41.85 9.29
CA ILE A 774 27.50 -41.97 10.74
C ILE A 774 27.20 -40.56 11.28
N VAL A 775 26.03 -40.37 11.89
CA VAL A 775 25.58 -39.07 12.41
C VAL A 775 25.58 -38.98 13.93
N ASN A 776 25.63 -40.12 14.63
CA ASN A 776 25.76 -40.19 16.07
C ASN A 776 26.46 -41.47 16.49
N ILE A 777 27.23 -41.39 17.58
CA ILE A 777 27.71 -42.55 18.35
C ILE A 777 27.36 -42.31 19.82
N GLN A 778 26.73 -43.30 20.44
CA GLN A 778 26.33 -43.25 21.84
C GLN A 778 27.04 -44.36 22.61
N ASP A 779 27.86 -43.98 23.58
CA ASP A 779 28.39 -44.87 24.62
C ASP A 779 27.24 -45.31 25.56
N VAL A 780 27.02 -46.61 25.63
CA VAL A 780 26.19 -47.32 26.62
C VAL A 780 26.93 -48.59 27.08
N ASN A 781 28.21 -48.41 27.41
CA ASN A 781 29.23 -49.39 27.77
C ASN A 781 28.67 -50.60 28.56
N PRO A 782 28.94 -51.86 28.13
CA PRO A 782 29.87 -52.31 27.08
C PRO A 782 29.31 -52.28 25.64
N PHE A 783 28.18 -51.62 25.42
CA PHE A 783 27.57 -51.46 24.11
C PHE A 783 27.82 -50.05 23.54
N TYR A 784 27.86 -49.95 22.21
CA TYR A 784 27.84 -48.66 21.51
C TYR A 784 26.75 -48.68 20.45
N ILE A 785 25.93 -47.63 20.41
CA ILE A 785 24.87 -47.46 19.41
C ILE A 785 25.33 -46.42 18.38
N LEU A 786 25.38 -46.81 17.10
CA LEU A 786 25.77 -45.94 16.00
C LEU A 786 24.61 -45.68 15.07
N THR A 787 24.12 -44.43 15.05
CA THR A 787 23.08 -43.99 14.14
C THR A 787 23.69 -43.57 12.81
N VAL A 788 23.24 -44.19 11.73
CA VAL A 788 23.68 -43.92 10.37
C VAL A 788 22.55 -43.29 9.57
N ASN A 789 22.78 -42.08 9.04
CA ASN A 789 21.91 -41.52 8.00
C ASN A 789 22.15 -42.31 6.71
N THR A 790 21.08 -42.84 6.13
CA THR A 790 21.13 -43.77 4.99
C THR A 790 21.34 -43.08 3.63
N GLY A 791 21.42 -41.74 3.59
CA GLY A 791 21.69 -40.97 2.37
C GLY A 791 20.52 -40.98 1.38
N ALA A 792 20.76 -40.53 0.15
CA ALA A 792 19.79 -40.66 -0.94
C ALA A 792 19.90 -42.05 -1.62
N GLY A 793 18.80 -42.57 -2.15
CA GLY A 793 18.78 -43.78 -2.97
C GLY A 793 18.45 -45.10 -2.25
N SER A 794 18.77 -46.20 -2.91
CA SER A 794 18.49 -47.59 -2.48
C SER A 794 19.72 -48.46 -2.74
N GLY A 795 20.04 -49.36 -1.80
CA GLY A 795 21.28 -50.13 -1.82
C GLY A 795 21.51 -50.93 -0.54
N THR A 796 22.77 -51.14 -0.16
CA THR A 796 23.13 -51.90 1.07
C THR A 796 24.10 -51.12 1.95
N LEU A 797 24.07 -51.41 3.25
CA LEU A 797 24.84 -50.72 4.28
C LEU A 797 25.30 -51.71 5.37
N ARG A 798 26.62 -51.83 5.60
CA ARG A 798 27.23 -52.57 6.71
C ARG A 798 28.16 -51.64 7.50
N LEU A 799 28.27 -51.87 8.81
CA LEU A 799 29.24 -51.24 9.69
C LEU A 799 30.38 -52.23 9.99
N ASP A 800 31.63 -51.83 9.71
CA ASP A 800 32.84 -52.54 10.13
C ASP A 800 33.57 -51.74 11.21
N LEU A 801 34.19 -52.41 12.18
CA LEU A 801 35.18 -51.84 13.10
C LEU A 801 36.59 -52.06 12.53
N MET A 802 37.41 -51.00 12.57
CA MET A 802 38.78 -50.92 12.05
C MET A 802 39.68 -50.35 13.17
N ASP A 803 40.33 -51.21 13.95
CA ASP A 803 41.03 -50.76 15.17
C ASP A 803 42.40 -50.14 14.85
N ASN A 804 42.51 -48.82 15.01
CA ASN A 804 43.77 -48.11 14.87
C ASN A 804 44.66 -48.14 16.15
N ARG A 805 44.23 -48.87 17.18
CA ARG A 805 44.73 -48.90 18.57
C ARG A 805 44.36 -47.68 19.42
N SER A 806 43.24 -47.05 19.08
CA SER A 806 42.51 -46.12 19.94
C SER A 806 41.81 -46.85 21.09
N ILE A 807 41.27 -48.06 20.83
CA ILE A 807 40.36 -48.76 21.73
C ILE A 807 41.10 -49.57 22.79
N GLY A 808 40.70 -49.38 24.05
CA GLY A 808 41.18 -50.17 25.18
C GLY A 808 40.28 -50.07 26.41
N ASP A 809 40.43 -51.00 27.35
CA ASP A 809 39.71 -50.98 28.62
C ASP A 809 40.18 -49.85 29.55
N PHE A 810 39.50 -49.71 30.69
CA PHE A 810 39.85 -48.72 31.72
C PHE A 810 41.16 -49.03 32.47
N ALA A 811 41.77 -50.21 32.27
CA ALA A 811 43.08 -50.60 32.82
C ALA A 811 44.23 -50.38 31.81
N GLY A 812 43.91 -49.92 30.60
CA GLY A 812 44.83 -49.68 29.51
C GLY A 812 45.21 -50.93 28.71
N ASN A 813 44.48 -52.04 28.81
CA ASN A 813 44.61 -53.17 27.89
C ASN A 813 43.94 -52.80 26.56
N LEU A 814 44.72 -52.80 25.48
CA LEU A 814 44.22 -52.50 24.14
C LEU A 814 43.34 -53.64 23.62
N LEU A 815 42.44 -53.30 22.70
CA LEU A 815 41.60 -54.25 21.98
C LEU A 815 42.45 -55.36 21.33
N ALA A 816 41.98 -56.59 21.42
CA ALA A 816 42.68 -57.78 20.92
C ALA A 816 41.79 -58.64 20.03
N ASP A 817 42.38 -59.18 18.96
CA ASP A 817 41.76 -60.19 18.11
C ASP A 817 42.26 -61.61 18.42
N ASN A 818 41.70 -62.60 17.73
CA ASN A 818 41.95 -64.01 17.98
C ASN A 818 43.26 -64.54 17.33
N GLY A 819 44.29 -63.67 17.21
CA GLY A 819 45.66 -64.03 16.84
C GLY A 819 46.02 -63.79 15.37
N LEU A 820 45.40 -62.83 14.68
CA LEU A 820 45.63 -62.55 13.26
C LEU A 820 45.84 -61.07 12.89
N GLY A 821 45.58 -60.12 13.79
CA GLY A 821 45.51 -58.71 13.42
C GLY A 821 45.65 -57.72 14.57
N ASN A 822 45.09 -56.53 14.33
CA ASN A 822 45.16 -55.34 15.16
C ASN A 822 43.98 -55.20 16.12
N GLY A 823 42.77 -55.65 15.73
CA GLY A 823 41.53 -55.52 16.51
C GLY A 823 40.24 -55.45 15.66
N ASP A 824 40.36 -55.35 14.33
CA ASP A 824 39.27 -55.22 13.35
C ASP A 824 38.11 -56.23 13.51
N PHE A 825 36.87 -55.77 13.33
CA PHE A 825 35.66 -56.59 13.23
C PHE A 825 34.89 -56.26 11.95
N THR A 826 35.09 -57.05 10.89
CA THR A 826 34.59 -56.80 9.52
C THR A 826 33.47 -57.77 9.07
N THR A 827 32.87 -58.48 10.02
CA THR A 827 31.87 -59.55 9.81
C THR A 827 30.47 -59.19 10.32
N GLY A 828 30.20 -57.89 10.52
CA GLY A 828 28.92 -57.37 10.99
C GLY A 828 27.74 -57.63 10.04
N GLU A 829 26.52 -57.47 10.56
CA GLU A 829 25.29 -57.61 9.76
C GLU A 829 25.06 -56.46 8.76
N THR A 830 24.29 -56.70 7.70
CA THR A 830 24.06 -55.74 6.61
C THR A 830 22.57 -55.34 6.50
N PHE A 831 22.28 -54.03 6.46
CA PHE A 831 20.99 -53.48 6.05
C PHE A 831 20.85 -53.43 4.51
N THR A 832 19.63 -53.66 4.03
CA THR A 832 19.18 -53.28 2.68
C THR A 832 18.29 -52.04 2.81
N ILE A 833 18.61 -50.97 2.08
CA ILE A 833 17.85 -49.71 2.08
C ILE A 833 17.01 -49.64 0.81
N ALA A 834 15.71 -49.37 0.94
CA ALA A 834 14.71 -49.47 -0.13
C ALA A 834 13.84 -48.21 -0.27
N LYS A 835 14.46 -47.04 -0.47
CA LYS A 835 13.75 -45.77 -0.74
C LYS A 835 13.24 -45.71 -2.18
N ILE A 836 11.99 -45.28 -2.34
CA ILE A 836 11.30 -45.19 -3.64
C ILE A 836 11.93 -44.05 -4.47
N PRO A 837 12.49 -44.31 -5.68
CA PRO A 837 13.01 -43.25 -6.53
C PRO A 837 11.88 -42.39 -7.10
N VAL A 838 11.88 -41.08 -6.85
CA VAL A 838 10.77 -40.19 -7.24
C VAL A 838 11.11 -39.32 -8.46
N ASN A 839 10.37 -39.53 -9.55
CA ASN A 839 10.56 -38.82 -10.83
C ASN A 839 9.49 -37.72 -11.00
N PHE A 840 9.56 -36.65 -10.20
CA PHE A 840 8.65 -35.52 -10.37
C PHE A 840 8.89 -34.75 -11.68
N PRO A 841 7.83 -34.17 -12.29
CA PRO A 841 7.99 -33.09 -13.24
C PRO A 841 8.54 -31.85 -12.51
N ALA A 842 9.34 -31.04 -13.20
CA ALA A 842 9.76 -29.75 -12.68
C ALA A 842 8.56 -28.77 -12.60
N PRO A 843 8.50 -27.88 -11.59
CA PRO A 843 7.54 -26.78 -11.62
C PRO A 843 7.85 -25.87 -12.82
N THR A 844 6.81 -25.33 -13.45
CA THR A 844 6.93 -24.33 -14.50
C THR A 844 6.53 -22.98 -13.91
N ILE A 845 7.51 -22.06 -13.78
CA ILE A 845 7.25 -20.65 -13.47
C ILE A 845 6.40 -20.07 -14.61
N ALA A 846 5.34 -19.32 -14.27
CA ALA A 846 4.40 -18.79 -15.27
C ALA A 846 5.11 -17.77 -16.17
N GLU A 847 5.24 -18.06 -17.47
CA GLU A 847 5.95 -17.19 -18.40
C GLU A 847 5.09 -15.97 -18.78
N ILE A 848 5.43 -14.81 -18.20
CA ILE A 848 5.58 -13.60 -19.02
C ILE A 848 7.06 -13.52 -19.39
N ASN A 849 7.34 -13.65 -20.69
CA ASN A 849 8.63 -13.59 -21.39
C ASN A 849 9.89 -13.35 -20.53
N SER A 850 10.88 -14.24 -20.61
CA SER A 850 12.21 -14.05 -20.00
C SER A 850 12.80 -12.68 -20.37
N ARG A 851 13.33 -11.95 -19.37
CA ARG A 851 13.61 -10.50 -19.38
C ARG A 851 12.36 -9.62 -19.21
N HIS A 852 11.46 -10.00 -18.31
CA HIS A 852 10.36 -9.14 -17.88
C HIS A 852 10.90 -7.90 -17.14
N LEU A 853 10.46 -6.70 -17.52
CA LEU A 853 10.82 -5.43 -16.87
C LEU A 853 9.64 -4.99 -15.99
N THR A 854 9.90 -4.61 -14.73
CA THR A 854 8.85 -4.20 -13.79
C THR A 854 9.27 -3.03 -12.91
N ASN A 855 8.34 -2.11 -12.66
CA ASN A 855 8.47 -0.99 -11.71
C ASN A 855 7.96 -1.34 -10.31
N ASN A 856 7.37 -2.52 -10.11
CA ASN A 856 7.03 -3.04 -8.78
C ASN A 856 8.27 -3.69 -8.14
N PRO A 857 8.82 -3.15 -7.02
CA PRO A 857 9.99 -3.71 -6.34
C PRO A 857 9.67 -4.97 -5.51
N THR A 858 8.41 -5.31 -5.27
CA THR A 858 7.97 -6.56 -4.65
C THR A 858 7.12 -7.39 -5.64
N PRO A 859 7.74 -7.97 -6.70
CA PRO A 859 7.01 -8.73 -7.71
C PRO A 859 6.65 -10.13 -7.21
N THR A 860 5.39 -10.53 -7.40
CA THR A 860 4.95 -11.92 -7.13
C THR A 860 5.49 -12.87 -8.20
N ILE A 861 6.20 -13.92 -7.78
CA ILE A 861 6.67 -15.01 -8.64
C ILE A 861 5.73 -16.21 -8.43
N THR A 862 5.18 -16.78 -9.52
CA THR A 862 4.18 -17.86 -9.46
C THR A 862 4.58 -19.07 -10.33
N TRP A 863 4.24 -20.28 -9.93
CA TRP A 863 4.52 -21.51 -10.70
C TRP A 863 3.37 -22.53 -10.70
N SER A 864 3.45 -23.51 -11.59
CA SER A 864 2.51 -24.63 -11.65
C SER A 864 2.64 -25.57 -10.44
N SER A 865 1.52 -25.95 -9.82
CA SER A 865 1.49 -26.99 -8.78
C SER A 865 2.06 -28.33 -9.29
N VAL A 866 3.00 -28.93 -8.56
CA VAL A 866 3.50 -30.28 -8.84
C VAL A 866 2.67 -31.30 -8.05
N ARG A 867 2.01 -32.23 -8.76
CA ARG A 867 1.13 -33.23 -8.15
C ARG A 867 1.92 -34.16 -7.22
N GLY A 868 1.62 -34.11 -5.92
CA GLY A 868 2.32 -34.89 -4.88
C GLY A 868 3.51 -34.18 -4.24
N ALA A 869 3.70 -32.89 -4.52
CA ALA A 869 4.61 -32.05 -3.75
C ALA A 869 4.01 -31.67 -2.38
N GLN A 870 4.86 -31.62 -1.35
CA GLN A 870 4.49 -31.24 0.02
C GLN A 870 4.93 -29.80 0.38
N ALA A 871 5.94 -29.29 -0.34
CA ALA A 871 6.44 -27.93 -0.30
C ALA A 871 7.22 -27.62 -1.60
N TYR A 872 7.57 -26.36 -1.78
CA TYR A 872 8.48 -25.86 -2.82
C TYR A 872 9.60 -25.07 -2.15
N GLU A 873 10.73 -24.93 -2.83
CA GLU A 873 11.81 -24.03 -2.39
C GLU A 873 12.21 -23.14 -3.57
N VAL A 874 12.17 -21.84 -3.32
CA VAL A 874 12.42 -20.77 -4.29
C VAL A 874 13.79 -20.18 -4.00
N PHE A 875 14.60 -20.04 -5.03
CA PHE A 875 15.90 -19.39 -5.00
C PHE A 875 15.83 -18.12 -5.84
N LEU A 876 16.17 -16.97 -5.25
CA LEU A 876 16.27 -15.67 -5.92
C LEU A 876 17.73 -15.19 -5.86
N ALA A 877 18.30 -14.76 -6.99
CA ALA A 877 19.69 -14.30 -7.09
C ALA A 877 19.88 -13.10 -8.02
N ARG A 878 21.03 -12.41 -7.91
CA ARG A 878 21.47 -11.37 -8.86
C ARG A 878 22.20 -11.95 -10.09
N ASP A 879 22.55 -13.24 -10.08
CA ASP A 879 23.31 -13.90 -11.14
C ASP A 879 22.65 -15.22 -11.62
N SER A 880 22.83 -15.56 -12.90
CA SER A 880 22.18 -16.72 -13.54
C SER A 880 22.71 -18.09 -13.08
N ASN A 881 23.79 -18.11 -12.30
CA ASN A 881 24.40 -19.29 -11.72
C ASN A 881 24.25 -19.34 -10.18
N PHE A 882 23.40 -18.46 -9.61
CA PHE A 882 22.96 -18.49 -8.21
C PHE A 882 24.10 -18.50 -7.17
N ALA A 883 25.21 -17.80 -7.44
CA ALA A 883 26.28 -17.57 -6.47
C ALA A 883 26.09 -16.25 -5.68
N GLN A 884 25.24 -15.34 -6.16
CA GLN A 884 24.82 -14.12 -5.49
C GLN A 884 23.33 -14.21 -5.11
N LEU A 885 23.03 -15.15 -4.21
CA LEU A 885 21.71 -15.34 -3.64
C LEU A 885 21.26 -14.07 -2.89
N VAL A 886 19.99 -13.71 -3.14
CA VAL A 886 19.27 -12.59 -2.52
C VAL A 886 18.37 -13.14 -1.42
N GLU A 887 17.65 -14.23 -1.74
CA GLU A 887 16.69 -14.86 -0.85
C GLU A 887 16.53 -16.34 -1.24
N ILE A 888 16.39 -17.21 -0.24
CA ILE A 888 15.92 -18.59 -0.41
C ILE A 888 14.76 -18.77 0.57
N GLN A 889 13.63 -19.29 0.10
CA GLN A 889 12.48 -19.56 0.96
C GLN A 889 11.80 -20.88 0.60
N THR A 890 11.56 -21.72 1.60
CA THR A 890 10.67 -22.88 1.49
C THR A 890 9.22 -22.42 1.73
N VAL A 891 8.32 -22.68 0.78
CA VAL A 891 6.89 -22.29 0.84
C VAL A 891 5.98 -23.48 0.54
N ARG A 892 4.74 -23.44 1.02
CA ARG A 892 3.72 -24.47 0.69
C ARG A 892 2.86 -24.08 -0.50
N GLU A 893 2.64 -22.78 -0.68
CA GLU A 893 1.89 -22.21 -1.79
C GLU A 893 2.65 -22.29 -3.11
N THR A 894 1.96 -22.03 -4.22
CA THR A 894 2.56 -21.99 -5.57
C THR A 894 2.98 -20.57 -6.01
N PHE A 895 3.26 -19.71 -5.03
CA PHE A 895 3.74 -18.34 -5.25
C PHE A 895 4.73 -17.90 -4.15
N PHE A 896 5.49 -16.87 -4.46
CA PHE A 896 6.46 -16.21 -3.59
C PHE A 896 6.42 -14.70 -3.83
N ILE A 897 6.61 -13.92 -2.76
CA ILE A 897 6.79 -12.47 -2.80
C ILE A 897 8.05 -12.19 -1.96
N PRO A 898 9.04 -11.42 -2.47
CA PRO A 898 10.23 -11.07 -1.69
C PRO A 898 9.86 -10.38 -0.37
N ASN A 899 10.48 -10.77 0.74
CA ASN A 899 10.18 -10.20 2.06
C ASN A 899 10.66 -8.73 2.22
N ILE A 900 11.45 -8.22 1.27
CA ILE A 900 11.91 -6.83 1.21
C ILE A 900 11.77 -6.28 -0.22
N PRO A 901 11.56 -4.95 -0.40
CA PRO A 901 11.61 -4.31 -1.71
C PRO A 901 12.96 -4.53 -2.40
N LEU A 902 12.91 -5.10 -3.61
CA LEU A 902 14.07 -5.34 -4.45
C LEU A 902 14.57 -4.02 -5.07
N ALA A 903 15.89 -3.86 -5.14
CA ALA A 903 16.55 -2.71 -5.75
C ALA A 903 16.83 -2.93 -7.24
N ASP A 904 16.85 -1.85 -8.03
CA ASP A 904 17.00 -1.88 -9.48
C ASP A 904 18.12 -2.81 -9.99
N GLY A 905 17.88 -3.40 -11.16
CA GLY A 905 18.78 -4.35 -11.81
C GLY A 905 18.16 -5.73 -12.05
N ALA A 906 18.97 -6.62 -12.63
CA ALA A 906 18.54 -7.96 -13.01
C ALA A 906 18.43 -8.91 -11.81
N TYR A 907 17.47 -9.83 -11.92
CA TYR A 907 17.24 -10.92 -10.97
C TYR A 907 16.95 -12.23 -11.72
N PHE A 908 17.35 -13.33 -11.11
CA PHE A 908 17.16 -14.69 -11.60
C PHE A 908 16.45 -15.51 -10.54
N ALA A 909 15.52 -16.38 -10.94
CA ALA A 909 14.80 -17.25 -10.02
C ALA A 909 14.63 -18.67 -10.57
N HIS A 910 14.67 -19.67 -9.70
CA HIS A 910 14.25 -21.03 -9.99
C HIS A 910 13.64 -21.70 -8.76
N VAL A 911 12.86 -22.75 -8.98
CA VAL A 911 12.09 -23.44 -7.94
C VAL A 911 12.12 -24.95 -8.16
N TRP A 912 12.23 -25.73 -7.08
CA TRP A 912 11.95 -27.17 -7.09
C TRP A 912 10.83 -27.53 -6.10
N ALA A 913 10.36 -28.77 -6.17
CA ALA A 913 9.28 -29.31 -5.34
C ALA A 913 9.80 -30.47 -4.49
N TYR A 914 9.38 -30.54 -3.22
CA TYR A 914 9.72 -31.61 -2.30
C TYR A 914 8.63 -32.68 -2.22
N ASN A 915 9.03 -33.94 -2.09
CA ASN A 915 8.13 -35.05 -1.79
C ASN A 915 7.77 -35.09 -0.28
N VAL A 916 6.88 -36.02 0.11
CA VAL A 916 6.48 -36.22 1.53
C VAL A 916 7.65 -36.62 2.45
N ASP A 917 8.71 -37.21 1.90
CA ASP A 917 9.95 -37.56 2.61
C ASP A 917 11.07 -36.52 2.39
N LEU A 918 10.72 -35.30 1.93
CA LEU A 918 11.62 -34.17 1.64
C LEU A 918 12.71 -34.42 0.59
N ASN A 919 12.56 -35.42 -0.29
CA ASN A 919 13.44 -35.56 -1.46
C ASN A 919 13.11 -34.46 -2.50
N PRO A 920 14.11 -33.70 -3.00
CA PRO A 920 13.89 -32.68 -4.02
C PRO A 920 13.60 -33.30 -5.40
N GLY A 921 12.66 -32.70 -6.11
CA GLY A 921 12.41 -32.94 -7.52
C GLY A 921 13.38 -32.20 -8.45
N LYS A 922 13.00 -32.06 -9.71
CA LYS A 922 13.78 -31.30 -10.70
C LYS A 922 13.51 -29.81 -10.55
N PHE A 923 14.55 -28.99 -10.65
CA PHE A 923 14.41 -27.54 -10.79
C PHE A 923 13.60 -27.16 -12.03
N SER A 924 12.86 -26.04 -11.90
CA SER A 924 12.30 -25.30 -13.03
C SER A 924 13.38 -24.83 -14.01
N LYS A 925 12.97 -24.34 -15.17
CA LYS A 925 13.82 -23.42 -15.94
C LYS A 925 14.15 -22.18 -15.08
N ILE A 926 15.27 -21.54 -15.37
CA ILE A 926 15.64 -20.24 -14.80
C ILE A 926 14.72 -19.16 -15.38
N TYR A 927 13.92 -18.53 -14.51
CA TYR A 927 13.21 -17.29 -14.80
C TYR A 927 14.16 -16.10 -14.61
N SER A 928 13.93 -15.01 -15.35
CA SER A 928 14.73 -13.79 -15.21
C SER A 928 13.90 -12.53 -15.51
N PHE A 929 14.08 -11.53 -14.64
CA PHE A 929 13.39 -10.26 -14.69
C PHE A 929 14.35 -9.11 -14.34
N THR A 930 13.89 -7.87 -14.44
CA THR A 930 14.64 -6.67 -14.09
C THR A 930 13.72 -5.71 -13.35
N ILE A 931 14.17 -5.25 -12.18
CA ILE A 931 13.53 -4.16 -11.46
C ILE A 931 14.05 -2.84 -12.05
N ASP A 932 13.12 -1.94 -12.34
CA ASP A 932 13.35 -0.56 -12.79
C ASP A 932 12.28 0.33 -12.15
N ALA A 933 12.47 0.60 -10.86
CA ALA A 933 11.56 1.36 -10.01
C ALA A 933 11.98 2.85 -9.89
N THR A 934 13.22 3.21 -10.25
CA THR A 934 13.68 4.61 -10.26
C THR A 934 13.13 5.36 -11.49
N PRO A 935 12.27 6.38 -11.32
CA PRO A 935 11.77 7.15 -12.46
C PRO A 935 12.90 8.01 -13.11
N PRO A 936 12.90 8.18 -14.44
CA PRO A 936 13.88 9.04 -15.12
C PRO A 936 13.88 10.49 -14.61
N ALA A 937 15.05 11.13 -14.60
CA ALA A 937 15.21 12.48 -14.07
C ALA A 937 14.36 13.54 -14.84
N PRO A 938 13.81 14.57 -14.18
CA PRO A 938 12.96 15.56 -14.85
C PRO A 938 13.64 16.27 -16.05
N PRO A 939 13.09 16.19 -17.28
CA PRO A 939 13.66 16.81 -18.47
C PRO A 939 13.52 18.33 -18.45
N THR A 940 14.60 19.05 -18.75
CA THR A 940 14.61 20.51 -18.88
C THR A 940 14.12 20.97 -20.26
N LEU A 941 13.20 21.94 -20.31
CA LEU A 941 12.77 22.54 -21.58
C LEU A 941 13.78 23.61 -22.01
N VAL A 942 14.33 23.46 -23.23
CA VAL A 942 15.41 24.29 -23.82
C VAL A 942 14.89 25.19 -24.94
N SER A 943 13.83 24.77 -25.63
CA SER A 943 13.08 25.57 -26.61
C SER A 943 11.58 25.44 -26.35
N PRO A 944 10.79 26.51 -26.44
CA PRO A 944 11.22 27.90 -26.59
C PRO A 944 12.05 28.38 -25.38
N PRO A 945 13.08 29.22 -25.56
CA PRO A 945 13.80 29.82 -24.44
C PRO A 945 12.88 30.67 -23.56
N ASN A 946 13.19 30.77 -22.27
CA ASN A 946 12.43 31.61 -21.34
C ASN A 946 12.45 33.09 -21.76
N ASN A 947 11.29 33.74 -21.72
CA ASN A 947 11.01 35.09 -22.21
C ASN A 947 11.32 35.30 -23.71
N SER A 948 11.04 34.31 -24.57
CA SER A 948 11.18 34.43 -26.03
C SER A 948 9.85 34.66 -26.76
N THR A 949 9.89 35.30 -27.93
CA THR A 949 8.75 35.39 -28.86
C THR A 949 8.75 34.20 -29.83
N THR A 950 7.58 33.61 -30.09
CA THR A 950 7.44 32.40 -30.92
C THR A 950 6.32 32.52 -31.95
N PRO A 951 6.45 31.93 -33.15
CA PRO A 951 5.34 31.86 -34.10
C PRO A 951 4.24 30.94 -33.55
N LYS A 952 2.98 31.17 -33.93
CA LYS A 952 1.74 30.42 -33.53
C LYS A 952 1.81 28.88 -33.44
N ARG A 953 2.83 28.20 -33.96
CA ARG A 953 3.08 26.76 -33.73
C ARG A 953 4.50 26.56 -33.18
N PRO A 954 4.77 26.94 -31.91
CA PRO A 954 6.09 26.77 -31.32
C PRO A 954 6.55 25.31 -31.39
N ARG A 955 7.87 25.13 -31.55
CA ARG A 955 8.51 23.81 -31.46
C ARG A 955 9.25 23.70 -30.13
N SER A 956 8.74 22.81 -29.30
CA SER A 956 9.38 22.44 -28.04
C SER A 956 10.65 21.61 -28.29
N ARG A 957 11.66 21.75 -27.42
CA ARG A 957 12.84 20.87 -27.40
C ARG A 957 13.41 20.76 -26.00
N GLY A 958 13.73 19.55 -25.57
CA GLY A 958 14.60 19.27 -24.41
C GLY A 958 15.95 18.67 -24.82
N PRO A 959 16.84 18.36 -23.85
CA PRO A 959 17.87 17.35 -24.04
C PRO A 959 17.22 15.95 -24.06
N ALA A 960 17.99 14.91 -24.37
CA ALA A 960 17.62 13.56 -23.98
C ALA A 960 17.89 13.38 -22.48
N VAL A 961 16.94 12.76 -21.78
CA VAL A 961 17.12 12.23 -20.42
C VAL A 961 17.47 10.76 -20.54
N ASP A 962 18.45 10.30 -19.77
CA ASP A 962 18.85 8.90 -19.75
C ASP A 962 17.75 8.03 -19.09
N GLY A 963 17.53 6.82 -19.61
CA GLY A 963 16.38 5.96 -19.24
C GLY A 963 15.00 6.44 -19.72
N ALA A 964 14.81 7.68 -20.18
CA ALA A 964 13.49 8.20 -20.56
C ALA A 964 13.02 7.69 -21.95
N ALA A 965 12.22 6.62 -21.95
CA ALA A 965 11.60 6.03 -23.15
C ALA A 965 10.55 6.95 -23.83
N GLN A 966 9.90 7.83 -23.06
CA GLN A 966 8.90 8.80 -23.51
C GLN A 966 8.99 10.10 -22.70
N TYR A 967 8.40 11.16 -23.23
CA TYR A 967 8.35 12.51 -22.67
C TYR A 967 6.92 13.02 -22.77
N GLN A 968 6.41 13.63 -21.71
CA GLN A 968 5.16 14.39 -21.71
C GLN A 968 5.50 15.88 -21.72
N ILE A 969 5.01 16.59 -22.74
CA ILE A 969 5.24 18.02 -22.96
C ILE A 969 3.92 18.77 -22.78
N GLU A 970 3.98 19.82 -21.98
CA GLU A 970 2.81 20.59 -21.53
C GLU A 970 3.03 22.09 -21.78
N LEU A 971 2.01 22.77 -22.30
CA LEU A 971 1.96 24.22 -22.46
C LEU A 971 0.60 24.73 -22.00
N ASP A 972 0.59 25.68 -21.09
CA ASP A 972 -0.62 26.31 -20.53
C ASP A 972 -0.47 27.84 -20.55
N ASN A 973 -1.59 28.57 -20.63
CA ASN A 973 -1.61 30.01 -20.39
C ASN A 973 -1.65 30.35 -18.89
N ASN A 974 -2.06 29.40 -18.03
CA ASN A 974 -1.98 29.51 -16.57
C ASN A 974 -0.64 28.93 -16.02
N PRO A 975 0.16 29.68 -15.23
CA PRO A 975 1.44 29.20 -14.69
C PRO A 975 1.38 28.09 -13.62
N ASP A 976 0.20 27.63 -13.18
CA ASP A 976 0.05 26.45 -12.32
C ASP A 976 -0.07 25.13 -13.10
N PHE A 977 -0.39 25.19 -14.40
CA PHE A 977 -0.76 24.07 -15.28
C PHE A 977 -2.08 23.38 -14.89
N SER A 978 -3.11 24.16 -14.55
CA SER A 978 -4.48 23.69 -14.26
C SER A 978 -5.25 23.17 -15.48
N SER A 979 -4.91 23.65 -16.68
CA SER A 979 -5.80 23.63 -17.84
C SER A 979 -5.01 23.64 -19.16
N PRO A 980 -4.12 22.64 -19.39
CA PRO A 980 -3.11 22.70 -20.43
C PRO A 980 -3.68 22.86 -21.84
N GLU A 981 -3.43 24.02 -22.43
CA GLU A 981 -3.74 24.36 -23.82
C GLU A 981 -3.12 23.39 -24.83
N TYR A 982 -1.98 22.80 -24.52
CA TYR A 982 -1.41 21.70 -25.29
C TYR A 982 -0.72 20.70 -24.36
N LEU A 983 -1.17 19.45 -24.39
CA LEU A 983 -0.57 18.31 -23.72
C LEU A 983 -0.29 17.23 -24.77
N ALA A 984 0.94 16.69 -24.80
CA ALA A 984 1.29 15.62 -25.73
C ALA A 984 2.38 14.70 -25.17
N THR A 985 2.21 13.39 -25.36
CA THR A 985 3.23 12.37 -25.07
C THR A 985 3.99 12.02 -26.36
N THR A 986 5.32 11.89 -26.29
CA THR A 986 6.16 11.62 -27.45
C THR A 986 7.43 10.83 -27.09
N ASN A 987 7.94 10.04 -28.03
CA ASN A 987 9.24 9.35 -27.93
C ASN A 987 10.39 10.18 -28.54
N LYS A 988 10.20 11.47 -28.77
CA LYS A 988 11.19 12.38 -29.38
C LYS A 988 11.42 13.58 -28.49
N ILE A 989 12.68 14.01 -28.36
CA ILE A 989 13.08 15.22 -27.62
C ILE A 989 12.56 16.55 -28.23
N THR A 990 11.62 16.52 -29.18
CA THR A 990 10.92 17.69 -29.73
C THR A 990 9.47 17.35 -30.07
N ALA A 991 8.52 18.17 -29.65
CA ALA A 991 7.14 18.19 -30.15
C ALA A 991 6.80 19.54 -30.82
N GLN A 992 5.82 19.55 -31.72
CA GLN A 992 5.28 20.78 -32.30
C GLN A 992 3.79 20.88 -31.98
N THR A 993 3.34 22.08 -31.59
CA THR A 993 2.01 22.29 -31.03
C THR A 993 0.89 22.34 -32.08
N LYS A 994 -0.36 22.26 -31.57
CA LYS A 994 -1.52 22.89 -32.23
C LYS A 994 -1.26 24.39 -32.46
N SER A 995 -2.06 25.07 -33.27
CA SER A 995 -1.95 26.53 -33.36
C SER A 995 -2.38 27.16 -32.05
N LEU A 996 -1.53 28.01 -31.46
CA LEU A 996 -1.81 28.81 -30.27
C LEU A 996 -2.31 30.21 -30.67
N LEU A 997 -2.91 30.92 -29.72
CA LEU A 997 -3.39 32.29 -29.91
C LEU A 997 -2.23 33.29 -29.78
N ALA A 998 -2.14 34.25 -30.70
CA ALA A 998 -1.14 35.32 -30.63
C ALA A 998 -1.54 36.40 -29.61
N GLY A 999 -0.54 37.14 -29.13
CA GLY A 999 -0.70 38.16 -28.09
C GLY A 999 -0.87 37.60 -26.68
N ARG A 1000 -0.52 36.32 -26.45
CA ARG A 1000 -0.57 35.67 -25.15
C ARG A 1000 0.78 35.07 -24.76
N THR A 1001 1.09 35.13 -23.47
CA THR A 1001 2.19 34.40 -22.83
C THR A 1001 1.73 32.98 -22.49
N TYR A 1002 2.54 31.99 -22.82
CA TYR A 1002 2.34 30.58 -22.43
C TYR A 1002 3.53 30.10 -21.58
N SER A 1003 3.26 29.31 -20.55
CA SER A 1003 4.25 28.61 -19.73
C SER A 1003 4.41 27.17 -20.23
N GLY A 1004 5.65 26.69 -20.32
CA GLY A 1004 5.99 25.33 -20.77
C GLY A 1004 6.61 24.47 -19.67
N GLY A 1005 6.12 23.24 -19.59
CA GLY A 1005 6.59 22.18 -18.70
C GLY A 1005 6.96 20.91 -19.47
N CYS A 1006 7.82 20.09 -18.86
CA CYS A 1006 8.17 18.78 -19.38
C CYS A 1006 8.41 17.80 -18.23
N ALA A 1007 7.97 16.54 -18.40
CA ALA A 1007 8.14 15.45 -17.45
C ALA A 1007 8.36 14.12 -18.22
N PRO A 1008 8.97 13.08 -17.63
CA PRO A 1008 8.76 11.71 -18.08
C PRO A 1008 7.33 11.28 -17.67
N PRO A 1009 6.63 10.43 -18.44
CA PRO A 1009 5.38 9.87 -17.97
C PRO A 1009 5.63 8.96 -16.77
N ILE A 1010 4.89 9.17 -15.68
CA ILE A 1010 4.92 8.29 -14.50
C ILE A 1010 4.36 6.92 -14.90
N PRO A 1011 5.06 5.80 -14.65
CA PRO A 1011 4.56 4.48 -15.01
C PRO A 1011 3.34 4.09 -14.16
N PRO A 1012 2.40 3.29 -14.71
CA PRO A 1012 1.19 2.88 -13.99
C PRO A 1012 1.49 2.19 -12.64
N GLY A 1013 0.58 2.37 -11.68
CA GLY A 1013 0.57 1.64 -10.40
C GLY A 1013 1.41 2.25 -9.26
N THR A 1014 2.12 3.36 -9.48
CA THR A 1014 3.07 3.93 -8.49
C THR A 1014 2.44 4.75 -7.35
N GLY A 1015 1.15 5.09 -7.41
CA GLY A 1015 0.44 5.89 -6.39
C GLY A 1015 0.90 7.35 -6.22
N ALA A 1016 2.02 7.74 -6.83
CA ALA A 1016 2.65 9.04 -6.63
C ALA A 1016 1.94 10.17 -7.39
N THR A 1017 1.20 11.01 -6.68
CA THR A 1017 0.51 12.22 -7.22
C THR A 1017 1.43 13.43 -7.41
N GLY A 1018 2.76 13.23 -7.36
CA GLY A 1018 3.76 14.29 -7.48
C GLY A 1018 4.02 14.72 -8.93
N ARG A 1019 3.61 15.94 -9.31
CA ARG A 1019 3.95 16.55 -10.61
C ARG A 1019 5.46 16.84 -10.74
N LEU A 1020 6.23 15.89 -11.27
CA LEU A 1020 7.67 16.01 -11.58
C LEU A 1020 7.96 16.90 -12.83
N CYS A 1021 7.28 18.03 -12.95
CA CYS A 1021 7.43 18.96 -14.06
C CYS A 1021 8.61 19.91 -13.82
N SER A 1022 9.65 19.87 -14.66
CA SER A 1022 10.59 20.99 -14.71
C SER A 1022 9.92 22.18 -15.41
N ARG A 1023 9.97 23.36 -14.80
CA ARG A 1023 9.33 24.60 -15.28
C ARG A 1023 10.42 25.55 -15.78
N SER A 1024 10.65 25.64 -17.09
CA SER A 1024 11.82 26.37 -17.61
C SER A 1024 11.59 27.26 -18.86
N GLY A 1025 10.35 27.57 -19.23
CA GLY A 1025 10.10 28.58 -20.26
C GLY A 1025 8.72 29.23 -20.20
N ARG A 1026 8.67 30.56 -20.11
CA ARG A 1026 7.56 31.38 -20.60
C ARG A 1026 7.89 31.89 -22.00
N ALA A 1027 6.92 31.94 -22.89
CA ALA A 1027 7.10 32.49 -24.23
C ALA A 1027 5.84 33.21 -24.71
N ASP A 1028 6.02 34.33 -25.40
CA ASP A 1028 4.93 35.08 -26.02
C ASP A 1028 4.71 34.59 -27.46
N VAL A 1029 3.45 34.42 -27.86
CA VAL A 1029 3.11 33.98 -29.22
C VAL A 1029 2.79 35.18 -30.11
N ILE A 1030 3.40 35.23 -31.30
CA ILE A 1030 3.18 36.23 -32.36
C ILE A 1030 2.51 35.60 -33.60
#